data_AF-A0A847JSU3-F1
#
_entry.id   AF-A0A847JSU3-F1
#
_cell.length_a   1.000
_cell.length_b   1.000
_cell.length_c   1.000
_cell.angle_alpha   90.00
_cell.angle_beta   90.00
_cell.angle_gamma   90.00
#
_symmetry.space_group_name_H-M   'P 1'
#
loop_
_entity.id
_entity.type
_entity.pdbx_description
1 polymer ?
#
loop_
_entity_poly.entity_id
_entity_poly.type
_entity_poly.pdbx_seq_one_letter_code
_entity_poly.pdbx_strand_id
1 'polypeptide(L)'
;MTRALWTAIMLALAIAAGGDVLELRDGTRIENCFLRDEGTRVLIWDRMDQVGGPAREVPRSAVKEFKIERDDAWDAKPDLPDLSVTHIELTPRLPGLHGVVQYDQFGRPRIAGAKALNEIGDRAYAEPEEAVKGLQFTCKPGQTVTLIAHVKNVGFRDSAPFDYEWIMDGRRLSGGRHRTPVKEMAEVTFTQKWVWESGRHTVTFRIKPQGKEIAVINDEANDPLWGFAFFYVVSKGRVNAWHQFRSAAGTFCFEDYYRWHLDIMNRLFAASIFPSAPEGIIARVRLDRILYADDVDKAVASLREADGLGYHQGGWIWTDSPEEKQGKWNQVNREWRCATEWSLPHELGHQRGLVDYYALDYAGHEDHVMPDNGDKITHFQRHPVTMMHWHGPQPFNETDAGYLNMTWDKPRGHFGDYYFAIPKEVWLRVVDVNGVGVPNATIECFQRGTQVDPNGKVGQDGACTWYPVLEDGNFDRPVSKEPVMVGQTDASGMLRLANRPVEPVTTLNGFTRAPNPFGNINVVGGRGLMLVRASKDGRPAHYWLEAWDLNVLWFRGQRDRCEIVLRTPYGSVDGPPAPTGVKASATGEDKVTVAWESPISPREGVYLDRVIGYRVYRRVSSDGLNDRPWHPVATLGPSERSFVVDLKTTLVEDTYWFTRTDRFAVSAIGESGRESALSEAQPLRK
;
A
#
# COMPACT_ATOMS: atom_id res chain seq x y z
N MET A 1 42.60 -60.23 -29.48
CA MET A 1 43.59 -59.35 -28.83
C MET A 1 43.59 -58.01 -29.54
N THR A 2 43.42 -56.92 -28.77
CA THR A 2 43.78 -55.50 -29.04
C THR A 2 43.18 -54.78 -30.27
N ARG A 3 42.22 -53.84 -30.12
CA ARG A 3 42.28 -52.43 -29.63
C ARG A 3 42.66 -51.40 -30.73
N ALA A 4 41.70 -50.54 -31.07
CA ALA A 4 41.84 -49.09 -31.37
C ALA A 4 40.43 -48.53 -31.70
N LEU A 5 39.63 -48.12 -30.71
CA LEU A 5 39.55 -46.76 -30.15
C LEU A 5 39.13 -45.70 -31.19
N TRP A 6 37.82 -45.55 -31.39
CA TRP A 6 37.20 -44.29 -31.80
C TRP A 6 36.26 -43.84 -30.69
N THR A 7 36.77 -42.92 -29.87
CA THR A 7 36.04 -42.22 -28.82
C THR A 7 35.26 -41.10 -29.48
N ALA A 8 33.96 -41.28 -29.68
CA ALA A 8 33.06 -40.18 -30.00
C ALA A 8 32.84 -39.37 -28.72
N ILE A 9 33.60 -38.28 -28.56
CA ILE A 9 33.31 -37.23 -27.59
C ILE A 9 32.06 -36.52 -28.08
N MET A 10 30.88 -36.95 -27.60
CA MET A 10 29.69 -36.11 -27.60
C MET A 10 29.90 -35.01 -26.57
N LEU A 11 30.54 -33.92 -26.97
CA LEU A 11 30.43 -32.65 -26.26
C LEU A 11 28.98 -32.20 -26.45
N ALA A 12 28.11 -32.54 -25.50
CA ALA A 12 26.87 -31.81 -25.33
C ALA A 12 27.28 -30.38 -24.94
N LEU A 13 27.33 -29.48 -25.93
CA LEU A 13 27.27 -28.05 -25.68
C LEU A 13 25.93 -27.81 -24.99
N ALA A 14 25.94 -27.82 -23.67
CA ALA A 14 24.89 -27.18 -22.88
C ALA A 14 24.91 -25.72 -23.32
N ILE A 15 23.99 -25.36 -24.21
CA ILE A 15 23.71 -23.97 -24.54
C ILE A 15 23.36 -23.34 -23.20
N ALA A 16 24.24 -22.48 -22.69
CA ALA A 16 23.97 -21.74 -21.47
C ALA A 16 22.71 -20.92 -21.74
N ALA A 17 21.68 -21.10 -20.92
CA ALA A 17 20.47 -20.31 -21.03
C ALA A 17 20.83 -18.83 -20.89
N GLY A 18 20.30 -17.99 -21.79
CA GLY A 18 20.35 -16.54 -21.63
C GLY A 18 19.77 -16.17 -20.27
N GLY A 19 20.55 -15.46 -19.47
CA GLY A 19 20.22 -15.11 -18.09
C GLY A 19 20.00 -13.62 -17.89
N ASP A 20 19.51 -13.29 -16.71
CA ASP A 20 19.22 -11.94 -16.26
C ASP A 20 20.50 -11.13 -16.00
N VAL A 21 20.35 -9.80 -15.98
CA VAL A 21 21.41 -8.85 -15.64
C VAL A 21 21.01 -8.06 -14.39
N LEU A 22 21.90 -8.01 -13.40
CA LEU A 22 21.72 -7.22 -12.18
C LEU A 22 22.84 -6.18 -12.06
N GLU A 23 22.47 -4.92 -11.81
CA GLU A 23 23.41 -3.87 -11.43
C GLU A 23 23.15 -3.42 -9.99
N LEU A 24 24.22 -3.40 -9.19
CA LEU A 24 24.21 -2.92 -7.82
C LEU A 24 24.64 -1.45 -7.76
N ARG A 25 24.26 -0.75 -6.70
CA ARG A 25 24.58 0.67 -6.50
C ARG A 25 26.07 0.96 -6.31
N ASP A 26 26.86 -0.05 -5.96
CA ASP A 26 28.33 0.06 -5.88
C ASP A 26 29.03 -0.10 -7.25
N GLY A 27 28.26 -0.29 -8.33
CA GLY A 27 28.76 -0.49 -9.69
C GLY A 27 29.02 -1.96 -10.05
N THR A 28 28.84 -2.89 -9.11
CA THR A 28 28.92 -4.33 -9.41
C THR A 28 27.84 -4.72 -10.40
N ARG A 29 28.23 -5.38 -11.49
CA ARG A 29 27.32 -5.92 -12.50
C ARG A 29 27.46 -7.43 -12.58
N ILE A 30 26.35 -8.14 -12.46
CA ILE A 30 26.27 -9.60 -12.54
C ILE A 30 25.47 -9.93 -13.80
N GLU A 31 26.09 -10.63 -14.74
CA GLU A 31 25.47 -11.02 -16.01
C GLU A 31 25.21 -12.54 -16.03
N ASN A 32 24.22 -12.96 -16.83
CA ASN A 32 23.83 -14.37 -16.98
C ASN A 32 23.47 -15.05 -15.65
N CYS A 33 22.80 -14.32 -14.77
CA CYS A 33 22.27 -14.85 -13.51
C CYS A 33 20.76 -15.12 -13.63
N PHE A 34 20.13 -15.62 -12.56
CA PHE A 34 18.68 -15.76 -12.50
C PHE A 34 18.18 -15.08 -11.23
N LEU A 35 17.19 -14.20 -11.38
CA LEU A 35 16.75 -13.30 -10.32
C LEU A 35 15.32 -13.59 -9.89
N ARG A 36 15.03 -13.39 -8.61
CA ARG A 36 13.65 -13.37 -8.10
C ARG A 36 13.45 -12.22 -7.13
N ASP A 37 12.51 -11.34 -7.44
CA ASP A 37 12.24 -10.14 -6.65
C ASP A 37 11.23 -10.43 -5.53
N GLU A 38 11.66 -10.31 -4.27
CA GLU A 38 10.82 -10.52 -3.08
C GLU A 38 10.58 -9.21 -2.33
N GLY A 39 10.76 -8.08 -3.01
CA GLY A 39 10.38 -6.75 -2.57
C GLY A 39 11.43 -6.10 -1.69
N THR A 40 11.69 -6.70 -0.53
CA THR A 40 12.74 -6.25 0.41
C THR A 40 14.13 -6.78 0.04
N ARG A 41 14.19 -7.80 -0.82
CA ARG A 41 15.42 -8.42 -1.32
C ARG A 41 15.20 -8.97 -2.72
N VAL A 42 16.31 -9.19 -3.42
CA VAL A 42 16.38 -9.95 -4.67
C VAL A 42 17.19 -11.22 -4.41
N LEU A 43 16.63 -12.36 -4.79
CA LEU A 43 17.32 -13.65 -4.80
C LEU A 43 18.07 -13.84 -6.11
N ILE A 44 19.24 -14.44 -6.04
CA ILE A 44 20.15 -14.62 -7.16
C ILE A 44 20.64 -16.06 -7.20
N TRP A 45 20.51 -16.69 -8.35
CA TRP A 45 21.21 -17.92 -8.71
C TRP A 45 22.22 -17.60 -9.81
N ASP A 46 23.46 -18.05 -9.65
CA ASP A 46 24.52 -17.78 -10.61
C ASP A 46 24.44 -18.72 -11.83
N ARG A 47 23.67 -19.82 -11.72
CA ARG A 47 23.48 -20.82 -12.78
C ARG A 47 22.07 -21.41 -12.80
N MET A 48 21.64 -21.86 -13.98
CA MET A 48 20.31 -22.43 -14.20
C MET A 48 20.07 -23.72 -13.39
N ASP A 49 21.10 -24.53 -13.15
CA ASP A 49 20.99 -25.77 -12.37
C ASP A 49 20.78 -25.54 -10.87
N GLN A 50 20.89 -24.29 -10.41
CA GLN A 50 20.66 -23.88 -9.03
C GLN A 50 19.25 -23.31 -8.80
N VAL A 51 18.56 -22.89 -9.88
CA VAL A 51 17.21 -22.32 -9.81
C VAL A 51 16.25 -23.32 -9.19
N GLY A 52 15.44 -22.86 -8.23
CA GLY A 52 14.58 -23.73 -7.42
C GLY A 52 15.28 -24.31 -6.18
N GLY A 53 16.56 -24.00 -5.97
CA GLY A 53 17.30 -24.30 -4.75
C GLY A 53 17.65 -23.06 -3.92
N PRO A 54 18.54 -23.19 -2.92
CA PRO A 54 19.04 -22.06 -2.14
C PRO A 54 19.65 -20.97 -3.03
N ALA A 55 19.35 -19.71 -2.73
CA ALA A 55 19.79 -18.55 -3.50
C ALA A 55 20.67 -17.63 -2.67
N ARG A 56 21.50 -16.82 -3.35
CA ARG A 56 22.17 -15.69 -2.71
C ARG A 56 21.19 -14.53 -2.59
N GLU A 57 21.15 -13.89 -1.42
CA GLU A 57 20.26 -12.77 -1.17
C GLU A 57 21.00 -11.44 -1.30
N VAL A 58 20.37 -10.47 -1.96
CA VAL A 58 20.83 -9.08 -2.00
C VAL A 58 19.71 -8.17 -1.51
N PRO A 59 19.95 -7.28 -0.53
CA PRO A 59 18.92 -6.36 -0.07
C PRO A 59 18.49 -5.41 -1.20
N ARG A 60 17.19 -5.10 -1.29
CA ARG A 60 16.66 -4.25 -2.37
C ARG A 60 17.33 -2.89 -2.45
N SER A 61 17.73 -2.32 -1.31
CA SER A 61 18.44 -1.04 -1.24
C SER A 61 19.81 -1.06 -1.93
N ALA A 62 20.45 -2.22 -2.09
CA ALA A 62 21.71 -2.35 -2.82
C ALA A 62 21.51 -2.47 -4.33
N VAL A 63 20.29 -2.76 -4.79
CA VAL A 63 19.96 -2.91 -6.21
C VAL A 63 19.79 -1.52 -6.84
N LYS A 64 20.45 -1.30 -7.98
CA LYS A 64 20.25 -0.12 -8.82
C LYS A 64 19.15 -0.42 -9.85
N GLU A 65 19.34 -1.49 -10.62
CA GLU A 65 18.37 -1.98 -11.61
C GLU A 65 18.66 -3.44 -11.97
N PHE A 66 17.71 -4.10 -12.62
CA PHE A 66 17.93 -5.41 -13.24
C PHE A 66 17.05 -5.57 -14.48
N LYS A 67 17.42 -6.53 -15.33
CA LYS A 67 16.67 -6.92 -16.54
C LYS A 67 16.49 -8.42 -16.56
N ILE A 68 15.28 -8.87 -16.88
CA ILE A 68 14.96 -10.28 -17.05
C ILE A 68 15.09 -10.61 -18.54
N GLU A 69 16.08 -11.44 -18.90
CA GLU A 69 16.49 -11.67 -20.29
C GLU A 69 16.52 -13.17 -20.64
N ARG A 70 15.55 -13.91 -20.10
CA ARG A 70 15.46 -15.37 -20.20
C ARG A 70 15.02 -15.84 -21.58
N ASP A 71 15.82 -16.69 -22.21
CA ASP A 71 15.52 -17.29 -23.51
C ASP A 71 14.70 -18.59 -23.40
N ASP A 72 14.53 -19.31 -24.51
CA ASP A 72 13.74 -20.54 -24.57
C ASP A 72 14.32 -21.68 -23.73
N ALA A 73 15.62 -21.64 -23.38
CA ALA A 73 16.21 -22.65 -22.52
C ALA A 73 15.71 -22.55 -21.07
N TRP A 74 15.16 -21.41 -20.65
CA TRP A 74 14.47 -21.27 -19.36
C TRP A 74 13.29 -22.25 -19.22
N ASP A 75 12.57 -22.48 -20.31
CA ASP A 75 11.38 -23.32 -20.37
C ASP A 75 11.70 -24.79 -20.65
N ALA A 76 12.98 -25.14 -20.78
CA ALA A 76 13.40 -26.51 -20.99
C ALA A 76 12.97 -27.39 -19.79
N LYS A 77 12.13 -28.38 -20.10
CA LYS A 77 11.56 -29.33 -19.13
C LYS A 77 12.62 -30.34 -18.70
N PRO A 78 13.02 -30.36 -17.42
CA PRO A 78 13.97 -31.35 -16.92
C PRO A 78 13.31 -32.73 -16.86
N ASP A 79 14.07 -33.79 -17.16
CA ASP A 79 13.64 -35.18 -16.92
C ASP A 79 13.81 -35.55 -15.43
N LEU A 80 13.08 -34.84 -14.55
CA LEU A 80 13.15 -34.99 -13.10
C LEU A 80 11.75 -34.89 -12.47
N PRO A 81 11.53 -35.56 -11.31
CA PRO A 81 10.38 -35.27 -10.46
C PRO A 81 10.50 -33.87 -9.83
N ASP A 82 9.38 -33.35 -9.32
CA ASP A 82 9.33 -32.13 -8.52
C ASP A 82 8.17 -32.26 -7.52
N LEU A 83 8.42 -32.86 -6.36
CA LEU A 83 7.42 -32.93 -5.31
C LEU A 83 7.25 -31.55 -4.64
N SER A 84 6.02 -31.03 -4.63
CA SER A 84 5.66 -29.76 -4.00
C SER A 84 4.65 -29.98 -2.88
N VAL A 85 4.87 -29.33 -1.73
CA VAL A 85 3.86 -29.15 -0.70
C VAL A 85 3.03 -27.90 -1.05
N THR A 86 1.90 -28.10 -1.73
CA THR A 86 1.13 -26.99 -2.32
C THR A 86 0.45 -26.12 -1.25
N HIS A 87 -0.18 -26.76 -0.25
CA HIS A 87 -0.85 -26.06 0.85
C HIS A 87 -1.17 -27.01 2.02
N ILE A 88 -1.51 -26.41 3.17
CA ILE A 88 -1.98 -27.14 4.36
C ILE A 88 -3.39 -26.67 4.67
N GLU A 89 -4.40 -27.52 4.48
CA GLU A 89 -5.78 -27.26 4.90
C GLU A 89 -5.94 -27.37 6.42
N LEU A 90 -6.76 -26.52 7.03
CA LEU A 90 -7.17 -26.61 8.43
C LEU A 90 -8.69 -26.78 8.56
N THR A 91 -9.12 -27.78 9.33
CA THR A 91 -10.54 -28.04 9.62
C THR A 91 -10.80 -28.22 11.12
N PRO A 92 -11.99 -27.83 11.64
CA PRO A 92 -13.08 -27.17 10.92
C PRO A 92 -12.69 -25.75 10.49
N ARG A 93 -13.23 -25.30 9.35
CA ARG A 93 -13.02 -23.94 8.85
C ARG A 93 -13.88 -22.96 9.65
N LEU A 94 -13.41 -21.73 9.74
CA LEU A 94 -14.10 -20.66 10.46
C LEU A 94 -14.89 -19.79 9.46
N PRO A 95 -16.11 -19.34 9.81
CA PRO A 95 -16.91 -18.45 8.98
C PRO A 95 -16.19 -17.12 8.73
N GLY A 96 -16.35 -16.60 7.52
CA GLY A 96 -15.99 -15.23 7.13
C GLY A 96 -17.24 -14.40 6.86
N LEU A 97 -17.08 -13.08 6.89
CA LEU A 97 -18.13 -12.10 6.64
C LEU A 97 -18.06 -11.51 5.22
N HIS A 98 -17.25 -12.10 4.35
CA HIS A 98 -17.11 -11.68 2.96
C HIS A 98 -18.44 -11.77 2.21
N GLY A 99 -18.86 -10.63 1.64
CA GLY A 99 -20.10 -10.51 0.88
C GLY A 99 -21.39 -10.56 1.71
N VAL A 100 -21.30 -10.37 3.04
CA VAL A 100 -22.46 -10.16 3.94
C VAL A 100 -22.35 -8.86 4.75
N VAL A 101 -21.35 -8.02 4.46
CA VAL A 101 -21.28 -6.63 4.92
C VAL A 101 -21.96 -5.75 3.87
N GLN A 102 -23.07 -5.12 4.25
CA GLN A 102 -23.86 -4.21 3.41
C GLN A 102 -23.59 -2.76 3.79
N TYR A 103 -23.81 -1.85 2.84
CA TYR A 103 -23.59 -0.42 3.02
C TYR A 103 -24.87 0.36 2.69
N ASP A 104 -25.19 1.37 3.50
CA ASP A 104 -26.27 2.31 3.21
C ASP A 104 -25.79 3.56 2.47
N GLN A 105 -26.72 4.49 2.19
CA GLN A 105 -26.42 5.76 1.52
C GLN A 105 -25.42 6.65 2.28
N PHE A 106 -25.22 6.43 3.59
CA PHE A 106 -24.24 7.17 4.39
C PHE A 106 -22.91 6.42 4.47
N GLY A 107 -22.76 5.30 3.75
CA GLY A 107 -21.59 4.45 3.77
C GLY A 107 -21.41 3.66 5.08
N ARG A 108 -22.46 3.50 5.90
CA ARG A 108 -22.36 2.69 7.14
C ARG A 108 -22.31 1.21 6.81
N PRO A 109 -21.30 0.47 7.29
CA PRO A 109 -21.32 -0.99 7.22
C PRO A 109 -22.34 -1.59 8.21
N ARG A 110 -23.09 -2.60 7.77
CA ARG A 110 -23.82 -3.53 8.66
C ARG A 110 -23.66 -4.97 8.20
N ILE A 111 -23.64 -5.90 9.14
CA ILE A 111 -23.58 -7.35 8.86
C ILE A 111 -25.01 -7.87 8.71
N ALA A 112 -25.39 -8.37 7.54
CA ALA A 112 -26.75 -8.83 7.26
C ALA A 112 -26.84 -9.74 6.01
N GLY A 113 -27.98 -10.45 5.86
CA GLY A 113 -28.35 -11.12 4.61
C GLY A 113 -27.93 -12.59 4.47
N ALA A 114 -27.43 -13.22 5.52
CA ALA A 114 -27.20 -14.67 5.59
C ALA A 114 -28.07 -15.31 6.67
N LYS A 115 -28.52 -16.55 6.45
CA LYS A 115 -29.44 -17.27 7.36
C LYS A 115 -28.81 -17.58 8.71
N ALA A 116 -27.49 -17.70 8.77
CA ALA A 116 -26.75 -17.89 10.01
C ALA A 116 -26.60 -16.62 10.86
N LEU A 117 -26.99 -15.45 10.34
CA LEU A 117 -26.92 -14.17 11.06
C LEU A 117 -28.23 -13.87 11.77
N ASN A 118 -28.15 -13.12 12.88
CA ASN A 118 -29.34 -12.63 13.58
C ASN A 118 -29.84 -11.35 12.91
N GLU A 119 -31.09 -11.38 12.43
CA GLU A 119 -31.76 -10.22 11.86
C GLU A 119 -32.23 -9.26 12.96
N ILE A 120 -31.41 -8.26 13.26
CA ILE A 120 -31.67 -7.26 14.31
C ILE A 120 -32.02 -5.87 13.76
N GLY A 121 -32.19 -5.75 12.44
CA GLY A 121 -32.51 -4.48 11.76
C GLY A 121 -31.43 -3.42 11.94
N ASP A 122 -31.83 -2.16 12.10
CA ASP A 122 -30.90 -1.02 12.22
C ASP A 122 -30.02 -1.06 13.47
N ARG A 123 -30.37 -1.89 14.48
CA ARG A 123 -29.48 -2.13 15.63
C ARG A 123 -28.12 -2.69 15.20
N ALA A 124 -28.04 -3.37 14.05
CA ALA A 124 -26.78 -3.91 13.52
C ALA A 124 -25.71 -2.85 13.24
N TYR A 125 -26.08 -1.56 13.12
CA TYR A 125 -25.10 -0.47 13.00
C TYR A 125 -24.41 -0.15 14.33
N ALA A 126 -25.04 -0.42 15.47
CA ALA A 126 -24.51 -0.10 16.80
C ALA A 126 -24.07 -1.34 17.58
N GLU A 127 -24.67 -2.49 17.30
CA GLU A 127 -24.50 -3.77 18.02
C GLU A 127 -24.08 -4.90 17.05
N PRO A 128 -22.96 -4.75 16.29
CA PRO A 128 -22.56 -5.74 15.29
C PRO A 128 -22.31 -7.14 15.88
N GLU A 129 -21.91 -7.23 17.14
CA GLU A 129 -21.72 -8.48 17.88
C GLU A 129 -23.02 -9.30 18.03
N GLU A 130 -24.17 -8.63 18.18
CA GLU A 130 -25.46 -9.32 18.29
C GLU A 130 -25.89 -9.90 16.93
N ALA A 131 -25.54 -9.24 15.82
CA ALA A 131 -25.80 -9.74 14.46
C ALA A 131 -25.07 -11.06 14.16
N VAL A 132 -23.88 -11.26 14.76
CA VAL A 132 -23.04 -12.46 14.57
C VAL A 132 -23.08 -13.44 15.75
N LYS A 133 -23.91 -13.17 16.76
CA LYS A 133 -24.00 -13.97 17.97
C LYS A 133 -24.39 -15.41 17.65
N GLY A 134 -23.54 -16.35 18.10
CA GLY A 134 -23.68 -17.79 17.82
C GLY A 134 -22.63 -18.32 16.85
N LEU A 135 -21.96 -17.44 16.10
CA LEU A 135 -20.84 -17.82 15.24
C LEU A 135 -19.54 -17.97 16.03
N GLN A 136 -18.68 -18.88 15.57
CA GLN A 136 -17.35 -19.10 16.13
C GLN A 136 -16.28 -18.61 15.16
N PHE A 137 -15.60 -17.50 15.47
CA PHE A 137 -14.58 -16.91 14.60
C PHE A 137 -13.13 -17.29 14.96
N THR A 138 -12.93 -18.09 16.02
CA THR A 138 -11.62 -18.56 16.46
C THR A 138 -11.69 -20.01 16.92
N CYS A 139 -10.60 -20.77 16.78
CA CYS A 139 -10.47 -22.08 17.40
C CYS A 139 -10.35 -21.94 18.92
N LYS A 140 -11.04 -22.82 19.67
CA LYS A 140 -11.01 -22.79 21.14
C LYS A 140 -9.92 -23.71 21.67
N PRO A 141 -9.21 -23.36 22.76
CA PRO A 141 -8.28 -24.28 23.42
C PRO A 141 -8.96 -25.61 23.75
N GLY A 142 -8.29 -26.72 23.46
CA GLY A 142 -8.82 -28.08 23.62
C GLY A 142 -9.66 -28.58 22.44
N GLN A 143 -10.03 -27.73 21.48
CA GLN A 143 -10.70 -28.16 20.26
C GLN A 143 -9.74 -28.96 19.38
N THR A 144 -10.16 -30.14 18.91
CA THR A 144 -9.36 -30.87 17.92
C THR A 144 -9.53 -30.23 16.55
N VAL A 145 -8.42 -29.84 15.93
CA VAL A 145 -8.33 -29.47 14.52
C VAL A 145 -7.67 -30.59 13.72
N THR A 146 -7.96 -30.64 12.43
CA THR A 146 -7.33 -31.55 11.49
C THR A 146 -6.59 -30.74 10.43
N LEU A 147 -5.28 -30.98 10.34
CA LEU A 147 -4.37 -30.41 9.36
C LEU A 147 -4.22 -31.42 8.22
N ILE A 148 -4.29 -30.97 6.98
CA ILE A 148 -4.15 -31.82 5.78
C ILE A 148 -3.15 -31.18 4.84
N ALA A 149 -1.97 -31.78 4.70
CA ALA A 149 -0.97 -31.33 3.74
C ALA A 149 -1.25 -31.97 2.37
N HIS A 150 -1.24 -31.16 1.32
CA HIS A 150 -1.38 -31.59 -0.07
C HIS A 150 0.00 -31.62 -0.72
N VAL A 151 0.38 -32.79 -1.24
CA VAL A 151 1.65 -32.99 -1.95
C VAL A 151 1.35 -33.41 -3.37
N LYS A 152 1.87 -32.65 -4.32
CA LYS A 152 1.68 -32.89 -5.75
C LYS A 152 3.04 -33.06 -6.40
N ASN A 153 3.17 -34.04 -7.31
CA ASN A 153 4.34 -34.10 -8.16
C ASN A 153 4.12 -33.18 -9.37
N VAL A 154 4.77 -32.03 -9.37
CA VAL A 154 4.70 -31.01 -10.41
C VAL A 154 5.89 -31.06 -11.37
N GLY A 155 6.64 -32.18 -11.36
CA GLY A 155 7.72 -32.45 -12.30
C GLY A 155 7.30 -33.37 -13.44
N PHE A 156 8.25 -33.74 -14.30
CA PHE A 156 7.99 -34.47 -15.55
C PHE A 156 8.33 -35.96 -15.46
N ARG A 157 8.53 -36.47 -14.24
CA ARG A 157 8.74 -37.89 -13.95
C ARG A 157 8.05 -38.28 -12.66
N ASP A 158 7.66 -39.54 -12.56
CA ASP A 158 7.19 -40.14 -11.31
C ASP A 158 8.24 -39.97 -10.19
N SER A 159 7.76 -39.65 -8.99
CA SER A 159 8.62 -39.49 -7.83
C SER A 159 9.12 -40.83 -7.27
N ALA A 160 10.28 -40.82 -6.61
CA ALA A 160 10.70 -41.93 -5.78
C ALA A 160 9.93 -41.94 -4.44
N PRO A 161 9.89 -43.08 -3.72
CA PRO A 161 9.42 -43.10 -2.33
C PRO A 161 10.15 -42.07 -1.47
N PHE A 162 9.43 -41.28 -0.69
CA PHE A 162 9.97 -40.17 0.11
C PHE A 162 9.50 -40.24 1.57
N ASP A 163 10.29 -39.65 2.46
CA ASP A 163 9.90 -39.48 3.87
C ASP A 163 9.19 -38.14 4.05
N TYR A 164 8.38 -38.00 5.10
CA TYR A 164 7.71 -36.75 5.44
C TYR A 164 7.64 -36.53 6.94
N GLU A 165 7.50 -35.28 7.37
CA GLU A 165 7.37 -34.90 8.76
C GLU A 165 6.39 -33.74 8.97
N TRP A 166 5.64 -33.84 10.06
CA TRP A 166 4.88 -32.73 10.63
C TRP A 166 5.70 -32.11 11.76
N ILE A 167 5.80 -30.79 11.75
CA ILE A 167 6.52 -30.00 12.74
C ILE A 167 5.56 -28.94 13.28
N MET A 168 5.46 -28.81 14.59
CA MET A 168 4.71 -27.76 15.27
C MET A 168 5.70 -26.94 16.09
N ASP A 169 5.76 -25.63 15.86
CA ASP A 169 6.66 -24.70 16.58
C ASP A 169 8.13 -25.17 16.61
N GLY A 170 8.62 -25.64 15.46
CA GLY A 170 9.98 -26.16 15.30
C GLY A 170 10.22 -27.53 15.93
N ARG A 171 9.23 -28.16 16.56
CA ARG A 171 9.32 -29.50 17.16
C ARG A 171 8.60 -30.52 16.29
N ARG A 172 9.26 -31.65 16.03
CA ARG A 172 8.64 -32.75 15.29
C ARG A 172 7.42 -33.27 16.04
N LEU A 173 6.26 -33.24 15.39
CA LEU A 173 4.99 -33.76 15.89
C LEU A 173 4.81 -35.22 15.45
N SER A 174 5.01 -35.50 14.16
CA SER A 174 4.89 -36.84 13.59
C SER A 174 5.67 -36.95 12.28
N GLY A 175 5.58 -38.09 11.60
CA GLY A 175 6.12 -38.28 10.26
C GLY A 175 5.97 -39.72 9.79
N GLY A 176 6.34 -39.97 8.55
CA GLY A 176 6.22 -41.30 7.95
C GLY A 176 6.96 -41.39 6.62
N ARG A 177 6.66 -42.46 5.88
CA ARG A 177 7.20 -42.70 4.55
C ARG A 177 6.07 -42.97 3.57
N HIS A 178 6.06 -42.24 2.46
CA HIS A 178 5.19 -42.52 1.33
C HIS A 178 5.92 -43.50 0.39
N ARG A 179 5.37 -44.70 0.22
CA ARG A 179 6.05 -45.82 -0.48
C ARG A 179 5.71 -45.91 -1.97
N THR A 180 4.63 -45.29 -2.39
CA THR A 180 4.16 -45.34 -3.77
C THR A 180 4.72 -44.15 -4.54
N PRO A 181 5.23 -44.33 -5.76
CA PRO A 181 5.54 -43.21 -6.64
C PRO A 181 4.33 -42.30 -6.85
N VAL A 182 4.51 -40.99 -6.74
CA VAL A 182 3.49 -40.01 -7.11
C VAL A 182 3.72 -39.65 -8.57
N LYS A 183 2.72 -39.93 -9.41
CA LYS A 183 2.81 -39.66 -10.86
C LYS A 183 2.82 -38.17 -11.15
N GLU A 184 3.34 -37.80 -12.32
CA GLU A 184 3.22 -36.43 -12.85
C GLU A 184 1.79 -35.90 -12.67
N MET A 185 1.69 -34.71 -12.08
CA MET A 185 0.48 -33.98 -11.76
C MET A 185 -0.51 -34.69 -10.81
N ALA A 186 -0.16 -35.84 -10.25
CA ALA A 186 -0.95 -36.52 -9.22
C ALA A 186 -0.69 -35.90 -7.84
N GLU A 187 -1.73 -35.93 -7.00
CA GLU A 187 -1.72 -35.43 -5.63
C GLU A 187 -1.91 -36.57 -4.64
N VAL A 188 -1.22 -36.48 -3.49
CA VAL A 188 -1.44 -37.30 -2.30
C VAL A 188 -1.56 -36.38 -1.08
N THR A 189 -2.35 -36.81 -0.09
CA THR A 189 -2.58 -36.01 1.12
C THR A 189 -2.09 -36.72 2.38
N PHE A 190 -1.71 -35.92 3.36
CA PHE A 190 -1.27 -36.39 4.68
C PHE A 190 -2.07 -35.67 5.74
N THR A 191 -2.53 -36.39 6.75
CA THR A 191 -3.43 -35.84 7.77
C THR A 191 -2.81 -35.91 9.15
N GLN A 192 -2.94 -34.83 9.91
CA GLN A 192 -2.52 -34.74 11.30
C GLN A 192 -3.61 -34.11 12.16
N LYS A 193 -4.04 -34.81 13.20
CA LYS A 193 -4.92 -34.21 14.22
C LYS A 193 -4.08 -33.48 15.26
N TRP A 194 -4.53 -32.31 15.69
CA TRP A 194 -3.89 -31.54 16.73
C TRP A 194 -4.93 -30.95 17.67
N VAL A 195 -4.65 -30.95 18.97
CA VAL A 195 -5.51 -30.30 19.97
C VAL A 195 -5.06 -28.85 20.03
N TRP A 196 -5.98 -27.93 19.71
CA TRP A 196 -5.67 -26.51 19.63
C TRP A 196 -5.21 -25.97 20.99
N GLU A 197 -4.08 -25.29 20.97
CA GLU A 197 -3.51 -24.58 22.12
C GLU A 197 -3.64 -23.06 21.91
N SER A 198 -3.73 -22.31 23.00
CA SER A 198 -3.71 -20.85 22.93
C SER A 198 -2.32 -20.38 22.50
N GLY A 199 -2.25 -19.51 21.49
CA GLY A 199 -0.99 -18.88 21.10
C GLY A 199 -0.86 -18.73 19.59
N ARG A 200 0.33 -18.29 19.17
CA ARG A 200 0.71 -18.17 17.77
C ARG A 200 1.54 -19.39 17.39
N HIS A 201 0.84 -20.44 16.94
CA HIS A 201 1.45 -21.72 16.55
C HIS A 201 1.74 -21.78 15.06
N THR A 202 2.92 -22.28 14.70
CA THR A 202 3.33 -22.48 13.31
C THR A 202 3.38 -23.96 13.01
N VAL A 203 2.73 -24.36 11.91
CA VAL A 203 2.85 -25.73 11.38
C VAL A 203 3.77 -25.74 10.18
N THR A 204 4.66 -26.73 10.13
CA THR A 204 5.40 -27.07 8.92
C THR A 204 5.06 -28.50 8.52
N PHE A 205 4.74 -28.69 7.25
CA PHE A 205 4.80 -30.01 6.62
C PHE A 205 5.98 -30.02 5.66
N ARG A 206 6.87 -31.00 5.81
CA ARG A 206 8.08 -31.14 5.00
C ARG A 206 8.15 -32.55 4.42
N ILE A 207 8.49 -32.64 3.15
CA ILE A 207 8.89 -33.88 2.49
C ILE A 207 10.41 -33.97 2.37
N LYS A 208 10.90 -35.20 2.24
CA LYS A 208 12.32 -35.52 2.07
C LYS A 208 12.45 -36.49 0.89
N PRO A 209 12.45 -35.96 -0.35
CA PRO A 209 12.59 -36.77 -1.54
C PRO A 209 13.93 -37.52 -1.57
N GLN A 210 13.95 -38.65 -2.27
CA GLN A 210 15.15 -39.46 -2.46
C GLN A 210 15.69 -39.22 -3.88
N GLY A 211 16.58 -38.24 -4.03
CA GLY A 211 17.18 -37.93 -5.32
C GLY A 211 17.19 -36.44 -5.63
N LYS A 212 17.44 -36.13 -6.90
CA LYS A 212 17.40 -34.76 -7.40
C LYS A 212 15.99 -34.45 -7.88
N GLU A 213 15.42 -33.36 -7.38
CA GLU A 213 14.16 -32.77 -7.83
C GLU A 213 14.46 -31.53 -8.71
N ILE A 214 13.45 -31.02 -9.42
CA ILE A 214 13.56 -29.75 -10.17
C ILE A 214 13.78 -28.59 -9.19
N ALA A 215 13.01 -28.55 -8.11
CA ALA A 215 13.13 -27.56 -7.04
C ALA A 215 13.10 -28.26 -5.68
N VAL A 216 13.71 -27.60 -4.68
CA VAL A 216 13.70 -28.04 -3.27
C VAL A 216 13.12 -26.96 -2.35
N ILE A 217 12.89 -25.75 -2.89
CA ILE A 217 12.25 -24.66 -2.14
C ILE A 217 10.77 -24.91 -1.86
N ASN A 218 10.14 -25.85 -2.57
CA ASN A 218 8.74 -26.26 -2.48
C ASN A 218 8.57 -27.60 -1.71
N ASP A 219 9.66 -28.17 -1.18
CA ASP A 219 9.63 -29.38 -0.33
C ASP A 219 8.99 -29.15 1.05
N GLU A 220 8.67 -27.89 1.40
CA GLU A 220 7.98 -27.57 2.65
C GLU A 220 6.96 -26.45 2.52
N ALA A 221 5.89 -26.57 3.30
CA ALA A 221 4.94 -25.50 3.57
C ALA A 221 5.02 -25.15 5.05
N ASN A 222 5.31 -23.89 5.37
CA ASN A 222 5.36 -23.37 6.73
C ASN A 222 4.28 -22.31 6.94
N ASP A 223 3.22 -22.67 7.67
CA ASP A 223 2.04 -21.84 7.81
C ASP A 223 1.85 -21.35 9.26
N PRO A 224 1.64 -20.04 9.47
CA PRO A 224 1.19 -19.51 10.74
C PRO A 224 -0.29 -19.85 10.93
N LEU A 225 -0.63 -20.68 11.93
CA LEU A 225 -2.01 -21.10 12.18
C LEU A 225 -2.92 -19.98 12.70
N TRP A 226 -2.33 -18.88 13.17
CA TRP A 226 -3.04 -17.64 13.49
C TRP A 226 -3.19 -16.70 12.28
N GLY A 227 -2.60 -17.05 11.13
CA GLY A 227 -2.70 -16.27 9.91
C GLY A 227 -4.05 -16.41 9.24
N PHE A 228 -4.43 -15.39 8.48
CA PHE A 228 -5.65 -15.41 7.68
C PHE A 228 -5.58 -16.49 6.59
N ALA A 229 -6.56 -17.38 6.61
CA ALA A 229 -6.71 -18.47 5.66
C ALA A 229 -7.31 -17.98 4.35
N PHE A 230 -6.50 -17.97 3.29
CA PHE A 230 -6.96 -17.69 1.93
C PHE A 230 -7.32 -18.96 1.16
N PHE A 231 -8.22 -18.83 0.20
CA PHE A 231 -8.48 -19.84 -0.82
C PHE A 231 -8.15 -19.32 -2.21
N TYR A 232 -7.91 -20.23 -3.13
CA TYR A 232 -7.83 -19.97 -4.56
C TYR A 232 -8.88 -20.78 -5.33
N VAL A 233 -9.47 -20.18 -6.37
CA VAL A 233 -10.27 -20.90 -7.38
C VAL A 233 -9.61 -20.73 -8.73
N VAL A 234 -9.30 -21.84 -9.39
CA VAL A 234 -8.63 -21.84 -10.68
C VAL A 234 -9.15 -23.00 -11.55
N SER A 235 -9.23 -22.79 -12.85
CA SER A 235 -9.60 -23.84 -13.78
C SER A 235 -8.47 -24.87 -13.97
N LYS A 236 -8.82 -26.15 -14.11
CA LYS A 236 -7.82 -27.22 -14.35
C LYS A 236 -7.01 -26.98 -15.62
N GLY A 237 -7.63 -26.41 -16.65
CA GLY A 237 -6.95 -26.10 -17.89
C GLY A 237 -5.88 -25.01 -17.73
N ARG A 238 -6.14 -23.97 -16.93
CA ARG A 238 -5.13 -22.96 -16.60
C ARG A 238 -3.96 -23.56 -15.82
N VAL A 239 -4.22 -24.45 -14.86
CA VAL A 239 -3.16 -25.18 -14.12
C VAL A 239 -2.32 -26.04 -15.06
N ASN A 240 -2.95 -26.78 -15.98
CA ASN A 240 -2.22 -27.59 -16.97
C ASN A 240 -1.37 -26.74 -17.92
N ALA A 241 -1.83 -25.54 -18.24
CA ALA A 241 -1.10 -24.62 -19.10
C ALA A 241 0.11 -23.98 -18.37
N TRP A 242 0.00 -23.72 -17.05
CA TRP A 242 1.14 -23.33 -16.22
C TRP A 242 2.21 -24.42 -16.17
N HIS A 243 1.82 -25.69 -16.27
CA HIS A 243 2.74 -26.83 -16.33
C HIS A 243 3.55 -26.95 -17.63
N GLN A 244 3.35 -26.04 -18.59
CA GLN A 244 4.12 -26.02 -19.83
C GLN A 244 5.38 -25.16 -19.75
N PHE A 245 5.50 -24.27 -18.75
CA PHE A 245 6.55 -23.26 -18.69
C PHE A 245 7.08 -23.05 -17.28
N ARG A 246 8.34 -22.59 -17.17
CA ARG A 246 8.93 -22.29 -15.87
C ARG A 246 8.53 -20.89 -15.39
N SER A 247 8.09 -20.79 -14.15
CA SER A 247 7.72 -19.53 -13.50
C SER A 247 8.91 -18.88 -12.79
N ALA A 248 8.78 -17.61 -12.36
CA ALA A 248 9.79 -16.92 -11.56
C ALA A 248 10.12 -17.62 -10.23
N ALA A 249 9.22 -18.48 -9.74
CA ALA A 249 9.50 -19.32 -8.57
C ALA A 249 10.60 -20.37 -8.87
N GLY A 250 10.86 -20.66 -10.15
CA GLY A 250 11.83 -21.65 -10.61
C GLY A 250 11.22 -23.01 -10.94
N THR A 251 9.89 -23.16 -10.79
CA THR A 251 9.15 -24.40 -10.95
C THR A 251 8.17 -24.33 -12.13
N PHE A 252 7.54 -25.45 -12.47
CA PHE A 252 6.57 -25.57 -13.56
C PHE A 252 5.14 -25.73 -13.04
N CYS A 253 4.76 -25.00 -11.99
CA CYS A 253 3.41 -25.11 -11.45
C CYS A 253 2.80 -23.79 -10.99
N PHE A 254 1.47 -23.77 -11.01
CA PHE A 254 0.65 -22.64 -10.58
C PHE A 254 0.74 -22.47 -9.06
N GLU A 255 0.73 -23.59 -8.34
CA GLU A 255 0.63 -23.67 -6.89
C GLU A 255 1.85 -23.03 -6.22
N ASP A 256 3.07 -23.39 -6.64
CA ASP A 256 4.31 -22.80 -6.10
C ASP A 256 4.40 -21.32 -6.41
N TYR A 257 4.08 -20.92 -7.64
CA TYR A 257 4.14 -19.52 -8.06
C TYR A 257 3.22 -18.65 -7.21
N TYR A 258 1.99 -19.08 -6.97
CA TYR A 258 1.03 -18.28 -6.21
C TYR A 258 1.12 -18.46 -4.70
N ARG A 259 1.59 -19.60 -4.19
CA ARG A 259 1.97 -19.74 -2.78
C ARG A 259 3.10 -18.79 -2.41
N TRP A 260 4.11 -18.68 -3.27
CA TRP A 260 5.24 -17.76 -3.07
C TRP A 260 4.79 -16.30 -2.87
N HIS A 261 3.71 -15.85 -3.50
CA HIS A 261 3.18 -14.50 -3.29
C HIS A 261 2.64 -14.28 -1.86
N LEU A 262 2.13 -15.33 -1.20
CA LEU A 262 1.76 -15.24 0.22
C LEU A 262 3.00 -15.16 1.13
N ASP A 263 4.08 -15.85 0.77
CA ASP A 263 5.35 -15.75 1.48
C ASP A 263 5.96 -14.35 1.34
N ILE A 264 5.90 -13.77 0.13
CA ILE A 264 6.26 -12.36 -0.11
C ILE A 264 5.39 -11.44 0.74
N MET A 265 4.08 -11.66 0.75
CA MET A 265 3.14 -10.83 1.52
C MET A 265 3.47 -10.87 3.03
N ASN A 266 3.75 -12.06 3.58
CA ASN A 266 4.21 -12.21 4.97
C ASN A 266 5.57 -11.55 5.25
N ARG A 267 6.49 -11.58 4.28
CA ARG A 267 7.78 -10.87 4.35
C ARG A 267 7.58 -9.36 4.36
N LEU A 268 6.73 -8.83 3.48
CA LEU A 268 6.41 -7.41 3.42
C LEU A 268 5.71 -6.96 4.71
N PHE A 269 4.84 -7.79 5.29
CA PHE A 269 4.28 -7.53 6.62
C PHE A 269 5.33 -7.41 7.71
N ALA A 270 6.28 -8.34 7.77
CA ALA A 270 7.36 -8.25 8.74
C ALA A 270 8.24 -7.00 8.53
N ALA A 271 8.41 -6.56 7.28
CA ALA A 271 9.21 -5.38 6.94
C ALA A 271 8.48 -4.04 7.08
N SER A 272 7.15 -4.02 7.19
CA SER A 272 6.31 -2.84 7.41
C SER A 272 6.43 -2.32 8.85
N ILE A 273 7.61 -1.81 9.21
CA ILE A 273 7.95 -1.30 10.55
C ILE A 273 7.70 0.20 10.61
N PHE A 274 6.88 0.63 11.57
CA PHE A 274 6.50 2.02 11.78
C PHE A 274 6.36 2.36 13.28
N PRO A 275 6.25 3.64 13.67
CA PRO A 275 5.94 4.01 15.06
C PRO A 275 4.67 3.33 15.63
N SER A 276 3.61 3.16 14.83
CA SER A 276 2.41 2.42 15.24
C SER A 276 2.55 0.88 15.22
N ALA A 277 3.62 0.36 14.60
CA ALA A 277 3.89 -1.06 14.37
C ALA A 277 5.40 -1.36 14.45
N PRO A 278 6.03 -1.22 15.64
CA PRO A 278 7.50 -1.28 15.78
C PRO A 278 8.10 -2.66 15.50
N GLU A 279 7.31 -3.73 15.60
CA GLU A 279 7.70 -5.11 15.29
C GLU A 279 7.26 -5.54 13.88
N GLY A 280 6.84 -4.58 13.05
CA GLY A 280 6.17 -4.83 11.78
C GLY A 280 4.70 -5.17 11.97
N ILE A 281 4.07 -5.58 10.86
CA ILE A 281 2.73 -6.15 10.90
C ILE A 281 2.84 -7.52 11.56
N ILE A 282 1.97 -7.77 12.54
CA ILE A 282 1.84 -9.01 13.32
C ILE A 282 1.02 -10.04 12.55
N ALA A 283 -0.04 -9.58 11.91
CA ALA A 283 -0.94 -10.42 11.17
C ALA A 283 -0.23 -11.13 10.01
N ARG A 284 -0.59 -12.39 9.76
CA ARG A 284 -0.01 -13.21 8.70
C ARG A 284 -1.09 -13.75 7.78
N VAL A 285 -0.70 -14.31 6.65
CA VAL A 285 -1.57 -15.00 5.69
C VAL A 285 -1.05 -16.41 5.44
N ARG A 286 -1.94 -17.32 5.06
CA ARG A 286 -1.63 -18.70 4.67
C ARG A 286 -2.58 -19.16 3.56
N LEU A 287 -2.13 -20.09 2.73
CA LEU A 287 -2.98 -20.75 1.75
C LEU A 287 -3.66 -21.94 2.42
N ASP A 288 -4.97 -21.83 2.64
CA ASP A 288 -5.75 -22.92 3.23
C ASP A 288 -6.24 -23.88 2.18
N ARG A 289 -6.70 -23.41 1.00
CA ARG A 289 -7.39 -24.27 0.03
C ARG A 289 -7.17 -23.82 -1.42
N ILE A 290 -7.07 -24.78 -2.33
CA ILE A 290 -7.16 -24.55 -3.77
C ILE A 290 -8.33 -25.36 -4.34
N LEU A 291 -9.23 -24.71 -5.08
CA LEU A 291 -10.33 -25.34 -5.78
C LEU A 291 -10.00 -25.43 -7.27
N TYR A 292 -9.68 -26.63 -7.73
CA TYR A 292 -9.46 -26.94 -9.15
C TYR A 292 -10.79 -27.19 -9.85
N ALA A 293 -11.28 -26.21 -10.59
CA ALA A 293 -12.61 -26.21 -11.18
C ALA A 293 -12.59 -26.65 -12.66
N ASP A 294 -13.64 -27.37 -13.08
CA ASP A 294 -14.00 -27.48 -14.50
C ASP A 294 -14.87 -26.29 -14.96
N ASP A 295 -15.61 -25.70 -14.00
CA ASP A 295 -16.44 -24.51 -14.16
C ASP A 295 -16.17 -23.59 -12.96
N VAL A 296 -15.44 -22.49 -13.20
CA VAL A 296 -15.04 -21.53 -12.17
C VAL A 296 -16.26 -20.86 -11.54
N ASP A 297 -17.26 -20.48 -12.32
CA ASP A 297 -18.45 -19.78 -11.83
C ASP A 297 -19.24 -20.67 -10.86
N LYS A 298 -19.38 -21.95 -11.20
CA LYS A 298 -19.99 -22.95 -10.30
C LYS A 298 -19.16 -23.19 -9.04
N ALA A 299 -17.83 -23.23 -9.15
CA ALA A 299 -16.95 -23.39 -8.00
C ALA A 299 -17.04 -22.19 -7.05
N VAL A 300 -17.12 -20.97 -7.57
CA VAL A 300 -17.32 -19.75 -6.77
C VAL A 300 -18.66 -19.79 -6.05
N ALA A 301 -19.73 -20.20 -6.73
CA ALA A 301 -21.04 -20.36 -6.09
C ALA A 301 -21.02 -21.36 -4.92
N SER A 302 -20.14 -22.37 -4.98
CA SER A 302 -19.97 -23.39 -3.92
C SER A 302 -19.18 -22.92 -2.69
N LEU A 303 -18.59 -21.71 -2.73
CA LEU A 303 -17.87 -21.15 -1.58
C LEU A 303 -18.81 -20.71 -0.45
N ARG A 304 -20.10 -20.51 -0.75
CA ARG A 304 -21.14 -20.21 0.23
C ARG A 304 -21.90 -21.47 0.59
N GLU A 305 -22.04 -21.72 1.88
CA GLU A 305 -22.82 -22.83 2.40
C GLU A 305 -24.33 -22.50 2.41
N ALA A 306 -25.16 -23.50 2.71
CA ALA A 306 -26.62 -23.37 2.73
C ALA A 306 -27.14 -22.33 3.76
N ASP A 307 -26.32 -21.99 4.74
CA ASP A 307 -26.56 -20.97 5.76
C ASP A 307 -26.25 -19.53 5.27
N GLY A 308 -25.70 -19.39 4.07
CA GLY A 308 -25.39 -18.13 3.41
C GLY A 308 -24.01 -17.57 3.71
N LEU A 309 -23.19 -18.23 4.54
CA LEU A 309 -21.83 -17.79 4.86
C LEU A 309 -20.78 -18.55 4.04
N GLY A 310 -19.65 -17.89 3.80
CA GLY A 310 -18.43 -18.54 3.32
C GLY A 310 -17.56 -18.95 4.50
N TYR A 311 -17.02 -20.15 4.48
CA TYR A 311 -16.12 -20.66 5.54
C TYR A 311 -14.65 -20.46 5.14
N HIS A 312 -14.30 -19.19 4.92
CA HIS A 312 -12.98 -18.72 4.49
C HIS A 312 -12.75 -17.27 4.89
N GLN A 313 -11.49 -16.82 4.98
CA GLN A 313 -11.17 -15.43 5.38
C GLN A 313 -10.83 -14.52 4.20
N GLY A 314 -11.06 -14.98 2.97
CA GLY A 314 -10.80 -14.23 1.73
C GLY A 314 -10.13 -15.13 0.70
N GLY A 315 -9.93 -14.64 -0.51
CA GLY A 315 -9.26 -15.43 -1.53
C GLY A 315 -9.18 -14.73 -2.87
N TRP A 316 -8.70 -15.46 -3.87
CA TRP A 316 -8.61 -14.97 -5.23
C TRP A 316 -9.21 -15.98 -6.22
N ILE A 317 -9.83 -15.45 -7.26
CA ILE A 317 -10.53 -16.22 -8.28
C ILE A 317 -9.93 -15.86 -9.63
N TRP A 318 -9.36 -16.86 -10.29
CA TRP A 318 -8.88 -16.76 -11.66
C TRP A 318 -10.04 -17.08 -12.59
N THR A 319 -10.72 -16.02 -13.06
CA THR A 319 -11.84 -16.16 -14.02
C THR A 319 -11.32 -16.55 -15.40
N ASP A 320 -12.09 -17.37 -16.11
CA ASP A 320 -11.77 -17.83 -17.46
C ASP A 320 -12.29 -16.83 -18.50
N SER A 321 -11.43 -16.45 -19.45
CA SER A 321 -11.79 -15.68 -20.65
C SER A 321 -12.75 -16.46 -21.56
N PRO A 322 -13.47 -15.79 -22.49
CA PRO A 322 -14.32 -16.46 -23.46
C PRO A 322 -13.61 -17.56 -24.27
N GLU A 323 -12.32 -17.39 -24.56
CA GLU A 323 -11.48 -18.35 -25.27
C GLU A 323 -11.13 -19.55 -24.39
N GLU A 324 -10.75 -19.32 -23.13
CA GLU A 324 -10.45 -20.38 -22.16
C GLU A 324 -11.66 -21.25 -21.85
N LYS A 325 -12.86 -20.65 -21.78
CA LYS A 325 -14.13 -21.39 -21.67
C LYS A 325 -14.40 -22.31 -22.86
N GLN A 326 -13.75 -22.07 -24.01
CA GLN A 326 -13.77 -22.96 -25.19
C GLN A 326 -12.59 -23.95 -25.20
N GLY A 327 -11.82 -24.05 -24.11
CA GLY A 327 -10.66 -24.92 -23.98
C GLY A 327 -9.38 -24.36 -24.60
N LYS A 328 -9.36 -23.09 -25.03
CA LYS A 328 -8.18 -22.43 -25.59
C LYS A 328 -7.38 -21.74 -24.49
N TRP A 329 -6.52 -22.51 -23.84
CA TRP A 329 -5.69 -22.03 -22.74
C TRP A 329 -4.44 -21.32 -23.28
N ASN A 330 -4.52 -20.00 -23.40
CA ASN A 330 -3.36 -19.16 -23.65
C ASN A 330 -2.68 -18.80 -22.33
N GLN A 331 -1.37 -18.96 -22.28
CA GLN A 331 -0.60 -18.55 -21.12
C GLN A 331 -0.37 -17.05 -21.10
N VAL A 332 -0.10 -16.51 -19.90
CA VAL A 332 0.42 -15.15 -19.74
C VAL A 332 1.74 -15.03 -20.52
N ASN A 333 2.05 -13.81 -20.97
CA ASN A 333 3.28 -13.60 -21.72
C ASN A 333 4.52 -13.99 -20.86
N ARG A 334 5.67 -14.26 -21.51
CA ARG A 334 6.88 -14.70 -20.82
C ARG A 334 7.34 -13.70 -19.75
N GLU A 335 7.22 -12.41 -20.03
CA GLU A 335 7.58 -11.33 -19.11
C GLU A 335 6.85 -11.47 -17.77
N TRP A 336 5.52 -11.63 -17.79
CA TRP A 336 4.70 -11.76 -16.59
C TRP A 336 5.05 -12.97 -15.75
N ARG A 337 5.16 -14.18 -16.33
CA ARG A 337 5.47 -15.39 -15.56
C ARG A 337 6.93 -15.46 -15.10
N CYS A 338 7.83 -14.66 -15.67
CA CYS A 338 9.24 -14.61 -15.25
C CYS A 338 9.52 -13.53 -14.20
N ALA A 339 8.56 -12.65 -13.93
CA ALA A 339 8.61 -11.62 -12.89
C ALA A 339 7.72 -11.97 -11.69
N THR A 340 7.75 -11.13 -10.66
CA THR A 340 6.80 -11.18 -9.53
C THR A 340 5.50 -10.51 -9.93
N GLU A 341 4.36 -11.14 -9.67
CA GLU A 341 3.03 -10.56 -9.91
C GLU A 341 2.61 -9.71 -8.68
N TRP A 342 3.03 -8.45 -8.68
CA TRP A 342 2.76 -7.54 -7.56
C TRP A 342 1.27 -7.17 -7.37
N SER A 343 0.43 -7.35 -8.39
CA SER A 343 -1.01 -7.17 -8.27
C SER A 343 -1.62 -8.14 -7.27
N LEU A 344 -1.17 -9.39 -7.20
CA LEU A 344 -1.82 -10.36 -6.31
C LEU A 344 -1.69 -9.98 -4.81
N PRO A 345 -0.50 -9.65 -4.25
CA PRO A 345 -0.40 -9.18 -2.88
C PRO A 345 -1.25 -7.92 -2.58
N HIS A 346 -1.39 -7.03 -3.58
CA HIS A 346 -2.24 -5.84 -3.48
C HIS A 346 -3.72 -6.23 -3.37
N GLU A 347 -4.21 -7.05 -4.30
CA GLU A 347 -5.59 -7.54 -4.33
C GLU A 347 -5.96 -8.38 -3.10
N LEU A 348 -5.03 -9.21 -2.61
CA LEU A 348 -5.19 -9.92 -1.35
C LEU A 348 -5.17 -8.98 -0.14
N GLY A 349 -4.60 -7.77 -0.28
CA GLY A 349 -4.73 -6.69 0.69
C GLY A 349 -6.19 -6.27 0.88
N HIS A 350 -6.96 -6.16 -0.20
CA HIS A 350 -8.40 -5.86 -0.14
C HIS A 350 -9.20 -6.93 0.60
N GLN A 351 -8.84 -8.20 0.44
CA GLN A 351 -9.46 -9.31 1.18
C GLN A 351 -9.30 -9.17 2.71
N ARG A 352 -8.39 -8.31 3.16
CA ARG A 352 -8.10 -8.06 4.57
C ARG A 352 -8.70 -6.75 5.10
N GLY A 353 -9.39 -6.01 4.24
CA GLY A 353 -10.05 -4.74 4.56
C GLY A 353 -9.21 -3.50 4.23
N LEU A 354 -8.08 -3.66 3.52
CA LEU A 354 -7.26 -2.54 3.06
C LEU A 354 -7.87 -1.89 1.82
N VAL A 355 -7.61 -0.61 1.63
CA VAL A 355 -8.21 0.21 0.55
C VAL A 355 -7.12 0.73 -0.36
N ASP A 356 -7.51 1.15 -1.56
CA ASP A 356 -6.64 1.85 -2.47
C ASP A 356 -6.33 3.26 -2.01
N TYR A 357 -5.06 3.58 -1.81
CA TYR A 357 -4.64 4.93 -1.47
C TYR A 357 -4.48 5.82 -2.70
N TYR A 358 -4.34 5.27 -3.90
CA TYR A 358 -4.46 6.07 -5.13
C TYR A 358 -5.87 6.65 -5.28
N ALA A 359 -6.86 6.11 -4.56
CA ALA A 359 -8.16 6.75 -4.45
C ALA A 359 -8.09 8.12 -3.77
N LEU A 360 -7.03 8.47 -3.03
CA LEU A 360 -6.81 9.82 -2.50
C LEU A 360 -6.25 10.78 -3.56
N ASP A 361 -5.61 10.29 -4.62
CA ASP A 361 -5.08 11.16 -5.67
C ASP A 361 -6.18 11.98 -6.35
N TYR A 362 -5.85 13.21 -6.73
CA TYR A 362 -6.79 14.17 -7.26
C TYR A 362 -6.14 15.11 -8.29
N ALA A 363 -6.58 15.01 -9.53
CA ALA A 363 -6.10 15.84 -10.64
C ALA A 363 -6.59 17.31 -10.59
N GLY A 364 -7.31 17.70 -9.53
CA GLY A 364 -7.86 19.04 -9.34
C GLY A 364 -9.17 19.32 -10.09
N HIS A 365 -9.79 20.47 -9.80
CA HIS A 365 -11.03 20.94 -10.44
C HIS A 365 -10.91 22.40 -10.86
N GLU A 366 -11.72 22.81 -11.82
CA GLU A 366 -11.73 24.20 -12.34
C GLU A 366 -12.21 25.24 -11.32
N ASP A 367 -12.94 24.82 -10.29
CA ASP A 367 -13.33 25.70 -9.17
C ASP A 367 -12.14 26.05 -8.26
N HIS A 368 -11.06 25.28 -8.31
CA HIS A 368 -9.90 25.40 -7.41
C HIS A 368 -8.61 25.50 -8.22
N VAL A 369 -8.24 26.73 -8.55
CA VAL A 369 -7.06 27.04 -9.36
C VAL A 369 -6.06 27.90 -8.61
N MET A 370 -4.79 27.73 -8.95
CA MET A 370 -3.70 28.55 -8.43
C MET A 370 -3.83 29.99 -8.93
N PRO A 371 -3.74 31.00 -8.05
CA PRO A 371 -3.90 32.40 -8.45
C PRO A 371 -2.83 32.92 -9.43
N ASP A 372 -1.67 32.27 -9.46
CA ASP A 372 -0.49 32.74 -10.20
C ASP A 372 -0.51 32.33 -11.68
N ASN A 373 -1.01 31.14 -12.00
CA ASN A 373 -1.00 30.60 -13.36
C ASN A 373 -2.31 29.93 -13.81
N GLY A 374 -3.30 29.79 -12.91
CA GLY A 374 -4.57 29.13 -13.23
C GLY A 374 -4.50 27.60 -13.28
N ASP A 375 -3.38 26.97 -12.92
CA ASP A 375 -3.30 25.52 -12.80
C ASP A 375 -4.33 25.04 -11.77
N LYS A 376 -4.96 23.89 -12.01
CA LYS A 376 -5.78 23.25 -10.98
C LYS A 376 -4.91 22.92 -9.76
N ILE A 377 -5.47 23.09 -8.57
CA ILE A 377 -4.83 22.65 -7.33
C ILE A 377 -4.99 21.13 -7.27
N THR A 378 -3.87 20.42 -7.41
CA THR A 378 -3.83 18.95 -7.48
C THR A 378 -3.43 18.35 -6.14
N HIS A 379 -3.58 17.04 -6.00
CA HIS A 379 -3.08 16.28 -4.86
C HIS A 379 -2.61 14.93 -5.36
N PHE A 380 -1.37 14.57 -5.05
CA PHE A 380 -0.86 13.21 -5.19
C PHE A 380 -0.41 12.76 -3.80
N GLN A 381 -0.82 11.57 -3.37
CA GLN A 381 -0.62 11.10 -2.00
C GLN A 381 0.82 11.35 -1.55
N ARG A 382 1.02 11.87 -0.33
CA ARG A 382 2.36 12.24 0.17
C ARG A 382 3.28 11.04 0.36
N HIS A 383 2.72 9.86 0.58
CA HIS A 383 3.46 8.62 0.85
C HIS A 383 3.06 7.51 -0.12
N PRO A 384 3.25 7.72 -1.45
CA PRO A 384 2.70 6.85 -2.48
C PRO A 384 3.47 5.52 -2.59
N VAL A 385 4.69 5.44 -2.06
CA VAL A 385 5.55 4.25 -2.14
C VAL A 385 5.10 3.19 -1.12
N THR A 386 3.94 2.60 -1.36
CA THR A 386 3.31 1.58 -0.52
C THR A 386 2.52 0.57 -1.36
N MET A 387 2.40 -0.67 -0.88
CA MET A 387 1.68 -1.77 -1.55
C MET A 387 0.22 -1.40 -1.91
N MET A 388 -0.45 -0.60 -1.10
CA MET A 388 -1.85 -0.23 -1.32
C MET A 388 -2.03 1.07 -2.14
N HIS A 389 -0.94 1.65 -2.68
CA HIS A 389 -1.00 2.75 -3.66
C HIS A 389 -0.40 2.31 -4.99
N TRP A 390 0.80 1.69 -4.97
CA TRP A 390 1.40 1.04 -6.13
C TRP A 390 1.43 -0.48 -5.94
N HIS A 391 1.22 -1.22 -7.03
CA HIS A 391 1.42 -2.67 -7.05
C HIS A 391 2.91 -2.99 -6.88
N GLY A 392 3.37 -3.18 -5.63
CA GLY A 392 4.71 -3.64 -5.27
C GLY A 392 5.88 -2.84 -5.91
N PRO A 393 7.14 -3.23 -5.70
CA PRO A 393 7.70 -4.12 -4.67
C PRO A 393 7.72 -3.50 -3.25
N GLN A 394 6.72 -2.70 -2.87
CA GLN A 394 6.74 -1.87 -1.67
C GLN A 394 6.17 -2.59 -0.42
N PRO A 395 6.66 -2.27 0.80
CA PRO A 395 5.97 -2.60 2.03
C PRO A 395 4.57 -1.98 2.11
N PHE A 396 3.71 -2.51 2.98
CA PHE A 396 2.45 -1.87 3.38
C PHE A 396 2.74 -0.64 4.25
N ASN A 397 1.87 0.37 4.26
CA ASN A 397 2.13 1.62 4.98
C ASN A 397 1.73 1.56 6.47
N GLU A 398 1.93 2.66 7.18
CA GLU A 398 1.68 2.75 8.63
C GLU A 398 0.20 2.58 9.02
N THR A 399 -0.73 3.06 8.18
CA THR A 399 -2.17 2.89 8.40
C THR A 399 -2.57 1.44 8.21
N ASP A 400 -2.11 0.80 7.12
CA ASP A 400 -2.27 -0.64 6.90
C ASP A 400 -1.74 -1.43 8.10
N ALA A 401 -0.56 -1.04 8.59
CA ALA A 401 0.11 -1.76 9.66
C ALA A 401 -0.62 -1.64 11.01
N GLY A 402 -1.04 -0.42 11.38
CA GLY A 402 -1.84 -0.18 12.57
C GLY A 402 -3.17 -0.94 12.52
N TYR A 403 -3.86 -0.90 11.39
CA TYR A 403 -5.14 -1.59 11.21
C TYR A 403 -5.01 -3.11 11.31
N LEU A 404 -4.05 -3.70 10.60
CA LEU A 404 -3.86 -5.15 10.61
C LEU A 404 -3.35 -5.66 11.96
N ASN A 405 -2.60 -4.85 12.72
CA ASN A 405 -2.19 -5.19 14.08
C ASN A 405 -3.34 -5.11 15.09
N MET A 406 -4.33 -4.25 14.87
CA MET A 406 -5.53 -4.19 15.70
C MET A 406 -6.57 -5.26 15.36
N THR A 407 -6.56 -5.74 14.12
CA THR A 407 -7.61 -6.65 13.63
C THR A 407 -7.10 -8.06 13.36
N TRP A 408 -5.85 -8.43 13.64
CA TRP A 408 -5.28 -9.73 13.28
C TRP A 408 -6.09 -10.96 13.73
N ASP A 409 -6.88 -10.83 14.81
CA ASP A 409 -7.71 -11.88 15.41
C ASP A 409 -9.22 -11.74 15.12
N LYS A 410 -9.60 -10.84 14.22
CA LYS A 410 -11.01 -10.56 13.87
C LYS A 410 -11.41 -11.23 12.55
N PRO A 411 -12.68 -11.62 12.36
CA PRO A 411 -13.13 -12.16 11.08
C PRO A 411 -12.99 -11.15 9.95
N ARG A 412 -12.72 -11.62 8.73
CA ARG A 412 -12.63 -10.76 7.53
C ARG A 412 -13.99 -10.53 6.87
N GLY A 413 -14.12 -9.41 6.17
CA GLY A 413 -15.32 -9.01 5.43
C GLY A 413 -15.63 -7.52 5.53
N HIS A 414 -15.19 -6.86 6.61
CA HIS A 414 -15.15 -5.40 6.67
C HIS A 414 -14.07 -4.85 5.73
N PHE A 415 -14.35 -3.66 5.19
CA PHE A 415 -13.49 -2.93 4.27
C PHE A 415 -13.34 -1.50 4.80
N GLY A 416 -12.11 -0.96 4.85
CA GLY A 416 -11.78 0.44 5.16
C GLY A 416 -12.42 1.07 6.40
N ASP A 417 -12.85 0.29 7.38
CA ASP A 417 -13.47 0.76 8.62
C ASP A 417 -12.50 1.55 9.51
N TYR A 418 -11.19 1.41 9.32
CA TYR A 418 -10.19 2.27 9.93
C TYR A 418 -10.29 3.74 9.50
N TYR A 419 -11.01 4.09 8.42
CA TYR A 419 -11.29 5.50 8.12
C TYR A 419 -12.07 6.20 9.25
N PHE A 420 -12.71 5.44 10.15
CA PHE A 420 -13.35 6.00 11.34
C PHE A 420 -12.36 6.29 12.48
N ALA A 421 -11.09 5.87 12.36
CA ALA A 421 -10.02 6.15 13.30
C ALA A 421 -9.53 7.60 13.17
N ILE A 422 -10.40 8.54 13.51
CA ILE A 422 -10.12 9.98 13.50
C ILE A 422 -10.00 10.48 14.94
N PRO A 423 -8.98 11.29 15.29
CA PRO A 423 -8.88 11.90 16.61
C PRO A 423 -10.13 12.73 16.95
N LYS A 424 -10.57 12.71 18.21
CA LYS A 424 -11.81 13.41 18.63
C LYS A 424 -11.75 14.92 18.36
N GLU A 425 -10.58 15.51 18.47
CA GLU A 425 -10.32 16.89 18.07
C GLU A 425 -9.18 16.97 17.06
N VAL A 426 -9.44 17.63 15.93
CA VAL A 426 -8.42 17.93 14.92
C VAL A 426 -8.13 19.42 14.94
N TRP A 427 -6.88 19.77 15.17
CA TRP A 427 -6.43 21.15 15.20
C TRP A 427 -5.51 21.45 14.03
N LEU A 428 -5.72 22.59 13.39
CA LEU A 428 -4.77 23.18 12.48
C LEU A 428 -3.92 24.20 13.22
N ARG A 429 -2.61 24.15 13.00
CA ARG A 429 -1.67 25.18 13.42
C ARG A 429 -1.04 25.85 12.22
N VAL A 430 -1.49 27.04 11.90
CA VAL A 430 -0.94 27.85 10.81
C VAL A 430 0.26 28.62 11.33
N VAL A 431 1.42 28.38 10.73
CA VAL A 431 2.67 29.04 11.10
C VAL A 431 3.28 29.77 9.92
N ASP A 432 4.00 30.84 10.20
CA ASP A 432 4.81 31.58 9.23
C ASP A 432 6.11 30.82 8.88
N VAL A 433 6.94 31.40 8.01
CA VAL A 433 8.22 30.80 7.60
C VAL A 433 9.18 30.55 8.76
N ASN A 434 9.03 31.27 9.87
CA ASN A 434 9.86 31.15 11.07
C ASN A 434 9.24 30.20 12.12
N GLY A 435 8.10 29.58 11.83
CA GLY A 435 7.40 28.66 12.74
C GLY A 435 6.57 29.35 13.83
N VAL A 436 6.36 30.67 13.74
CA VAL A 436 5.48 31.41 14.66
C VAL A 436 4.04 31.36 14.17
N GLY A 437 3.10 31.25 15.12
CA GLY A 437 1.68 31.19 14.82
C GLY A 437 1.19 32.42 14.05
N VAL A 438 0.37 32.22 13.02
CA VAL A 438 -0.21 33.30 12.21
C VAL A 438 -1.60 33.61 12.74
N PRO A 439 -1.79 34.72 13.48
CA PRO A 439 -3.09 35.03 14.07
C PRO A 439 -4.06 35.61 13.05
N ASN A 440 -5.35 35.37 13.27
CA ASN A 440 -6.45 35.88 12.44
C ASN A 440 -6.28 35.52 10.95
N ALA A 441 -5.69 34.36 10.65
CA ALA A 441 -5.72 33.80 9.31
C ALA A 441 -7.10 33.17 9.09
N THR A 442 -7.75 33.48 7.97
CA THR A 442 -9.01 32.85 7.58
C THR A 442 -8.71 31.46 7.03
N ILE A 443 -9.40 30.46 7.55
CA ILE A 443 -9.29 29.07 7.10
C ILE A 443 -10.60 28.68 6.43
N GLU A 444 -10.49 28.19 5.20
CA GLU A 444 -11.61 27.66 4.43
C GLU A 444 -11.28 26.24 4.02
N CYS A 445 -12.19 25.31 4.28
CA CYS A 445 -12.01 23.89 3.95
C CYS A 445 -13.03 23.47 2.89
N PHE A 446 -12.56 22.81 1.84
CA PHE A 446 -13.37 22.28 0.73
C PHE A 446 -13.16 20.77 0.68
N GLN A 447 -14.18 19.97 0.42
CA GLN A 447 -14.09 18.53 0.60
C GLN A 447 -14.52 17.76 -0.64
N ARG A 448 -13.71 16.77 -1.03
CA ARG A 448 -14.04 15.84 -2.11
C ARG A 448 -15.25 14.99 -1.75
N GLY A 449 -16.02 14.58 -2.73
CA GLY A 449 -17.19 13.71 -2.53
C GLY A 449 -18.35 14.43 -1.86
N THR A 450 -18.36 15.78 -1.85
CA THR A 450 -19.41 16.58 -1.22
C THR A 450 -19.89 17.72 -2.11
N GLN A 451 -21.14 18.14 -1.87
CA GLN A 451 -21.68 19.41 -2.33
C GLN A 451 -22.39 20.04 -1.12
N VAL A 452 -22.17 21.34 -0.89
CA VAL A 452 -22.86 22.07 0.19
C VAL A 452 -24.36 22.09 -0.09
N ASP A 453 -25.17 21.77 0.92
CA ASP A 453 -26.63 21.87 0.86
C ASP A 453 -27.04 23.33 1.16
N PRO A 454 -27.54 24.09 0.17
CA PRO A 454 -27.93 25.48 0.36
C PRO A 454 -29.16 25.64 1.29
N ASN A 455 -29.95 24.58 1.49
CA ASN A 455 -31.14 24.60 2.34
C ASN A 455 -30.87 24.02 3.73
N GLY A 456 -29.69 23.45 3.95
CA GLY A 456 -29.34 22.83 5.21
C GLY A 456 -29.08 23.85 6.31
N LYS A 457 -29.26 23.43 7.56
CA LYS A 457 -28.98 24.28 8.72
C LYS A 457 -27.47 24.38 8.98
N VAL A 458 -26.92 25.59 8.80
CA VAL A 458 -25.53 25.93 9.16
C VAL A 458 -25.31 25.70 10.66
N GLY A 459 -24.17 25.10 11.00
CA GLY A 459 -23.79 24.85 12.39
C GLY A 459 -22.52 25.61 12.80
N GLN A 460 -22.33 25.70 14.11
CA GLN A 460 -21.17 26.31 14.74
C GLN A 460 -20.57 25.32 15.73
N ASP A 461 -19.26 25.14 15.70
CA ASP A 461 -18.52 24.36 16.69
C ASP A 461 -17.25 25.12 17.08
N GLY A 462 -17.27 25.76 18.25
CA GLY A 462 -16.23 26.70 18.66
C GLY A 462 -16.10 27.89 17.69
N ALA A 463 -14.87 28.18 17.26
CA ALA A 463 -14.56 29.26 16.31
C ALA A 463 -14.78 28.88 14.84
N CYS A 464 -15.23 27.65 14.56
CA CYS A 464 -15.44 27.14 13.21
C CYS A 464 -16.94 27.06 12.91
N THR A 465 -17.36 27.69 11.82
CA THR A 465 -18.67 27.49 11.20
C THR A 465 -18.57 26.33 10.22
N TRP A 466 -19.57 25.46 10.16
CA TRP A 466 -19.64 24.37 9.19
C TRP A 466 -20.95 24.42 8.41
N TYR A 467 -20.87 24.04 7.14
CA TYR A 467 -21.99 24.04 6.21
C TYR A 467 -22.42 22.58 5.94
N PRO A 468 -23.71 22.27 6.05
CA PRO A 468 -24.22 20.93 5.74
C PRO A 468 -23.96 20.58 4.29
N VAL A 469 -23.85 19.29 4.00
CA VAL A 469 -23.65 18.75 2.65
C VAL A 469 -24.82 17.86 2.27
N LEU A 470 -25.03 17.66 0.97
CA LEU A 470 -26.02 16.71 0.48
C LEU A 470 -25.62 15.28 0.88
N GLU A 471 -26.51 14.58 1.58
CA GLU A 471 -26.37 13.18 1.96
C GLU A 471 -27.17 12.27 1.02
N ASP A 472 -26.84 12.32 -0.26
CA ASP A 472 -27.53 11.63 -1.37
C ASP A 472 -26.89 10.29 -1.76
N GLY A 473 -25.89 9.83 -1.00
CA GLY A 473 -25.11 8.62 -1.29
C GLY A 473 -24.09 8.74 -2.41
N ASN A 474 -23.91 9.93 -3.01
CA ASN A 474 -22.88 10.15 -4.02
C ASN A 474 -21.58 10.64 -3.37
N PHE A 475 -20.59 9.75 -3.30
CA PHE A 475 -19.25 10.01 -2.75
C PHE A 475 -18.21 10.40 -3.81
N ASP A 476 -18.60 10.43 -5.10
CA ASP A 476 -17.70 10.58 -6.24
C ASP A 476 -17.62 12.01 -6.78
N ARG A 477 -18.29 12.95 -6.11
CA ARG A 477 -18.25 14.38 -6.44
C ARG A 477 -16.80 14.89 -6.38
N PRO A 478 -16.42 15.88 -7.23
CA PRO A 478 -15.16 16.57 -7.05
C PRO A 478 -15.11 17.30 -5.70
N VAL A 479 -13.97 17.90 -5.39
CA VAL A 479 -13.87 18.84 -4.26
C VAL A 479 -14.91 19.94 -4.39
N SER A 480 -15.69 20.13 -3.32
CA SER A 480 -16.79 21.10 -3.28
C SER A 480 -16.33 22.49 -3.71
N LYS A 481 -17.16 23.19 -4.48
CA LYS A 481 -16.89 24.57 -4.88
C LYS A 481 -16.95 25.51 -3.68
N GLU A 482 -17.97 25.37 -2.85
CA GLU A 482 -18.15 26.13 -1.62
C GLU A 482 -17.42 25.46 -0.45
N PRO A 483 -16.93 26.23 0.54
CA PRO A 483 -16.29 25.66 1.72
C PRO A 483 -17.31 24.92 2.58
N VAL A 484 -16.95 23.72 3.03
CA VAL A 484 -17.72 22.95 4.03
C VAL A 484 -17.46 23.44 5.46
N MET A 485 -16.36 24.17 5.68
CA MET A 485 -16.03 24.80 6.97
C MET A 485 -15.26 26.10 6.77
N VAL A 486 -15.51 27.08 7.66
CA VAL A 486 -14.80 28.35 7.72
C VAL A 486 -14.50 28.72 9.18
N GLY A 487 -13.30 29.22 9.45
CA GLY A 487 -12.91 29.70 10.78
C GLY A 487 -11.74 30.67 10.73
N GLN A 488 -11.31 31.17 11.88
CA GLN A 488 -10.12 32.01 12.01
C GLN A 488 -9.18 31.47 13.08
N THR A 489 -7.88 31.57 12.81
CA THR A 489 -6.86 31.19 13.79
C THR A 489 -6.79 32.16 14.96
N ASP A 490 -6.51 31.64 16.15
CA ASP A 490 -6.28 32.42 17.35
C ASP A 490 -4.90 33.10 17.38
N ALA A 491 -4.55 33.72 18.51
CA ALA A 491 -3.26 34.40 18.70
C ALA A 491 -2.03 33.49 18.51
N SER A 492 -2.18 32.18 18.67
CA SER A 492 -1.12 31.18 18.50
C SER A 492 -1.13 30.53 17.11
N GLY A 493 -1.99 31.00 16.20
CA GLY A 493 -2.17 30.40 14.88
C GLY A 493 -3.00 29.13 14.87
N MET A 494 -3.77 28.85 15.93
CA MET A 494 -4.52 27.61 16.09
C MET A 494 -5.98 27.77 15.66
N LEU A 495 -6.53 26.75 14.99
CA LEU A 495 -7.97 26.57 14.77
C LEU A 495 -8.34 25.11 15.01
N ARG A 496 -9.31 24.85 15.88
CA ARG A 496 -9.97 23.53 15.95
C ARG A 496 -10.96 23.41 14.80
N LEU A 497 -10.87 22.35 14.01
CA LEU A 497 -11.87 22.04 12.99
C LEU A 497 -13.18 21.60 13.66
N ALA A 498 -14.30 21.99 13.05
CA ALA A 498 -15.62 21.60 13.54
C ALA A 498 -15.85 20.09 13.41
N ASN A 499 -16.39 19.45 14.44
CA ASN A 499 -16.91 18.10 14.30
C ASN A 499 -18.32 18.16 13.71
N ARG A 500 -18.45 17.72 12.46
CA ARG A 500 -19.73 17.69 11.75
C ARG A 500 -20.57 16.48 12.18
N PRO A 501 -21.91 16.61 12.18
CA PRO A 501 -22.80 15.48 12.42
C PRO A 501 -22.54 14.31 11.46
N VAL A 502 -22.76 13.10 11.95
CA VAL A 502 -22.63 11.85 11.19
C VAL A 502 -23.77 10.91 11.53
N GLU A 503 -24.02 9.97 10.62
CA GLU A 503 -24.78 8.78 10.94
C GLU A 503 -23.85 7.78 11.65
N PRO A 504 -24.10 7.48 12.95
CA PRO A 504 -23.19 6.69 13.75
C PRO A 504 -23.19 5.21 13.33
N VAL A 505 -22.04 4.56 13.48
CA VAL A 505 -21.84 3.12 13.26
C VAL A 505 -20.65 2.62 14.05
N THR A 506 -20.73 1.40 14.56
CA THR A 506 -19.62 0.64 15.15
C THR A 506 -19.43 -0.65 14.37
N THR A 507 -18.20 -0.95 14.00
CA THR A 507 -17.84 -2.17 13.26
C THR A 507 -17.45 -3.30 14.21
N LEU A 508 -17.51 -4.54 13.73
CA LEU A 508 -17.08 -5.71 14.52
C LEU A 508 -15.57 -5.67 14.85
N ASN A 509 -14.79 -4.90 14.09
CA ASN A 509 -13.37 -4.65 14.33
C ASN A 509 -13.12 -3.58 15.40
N GLY A 510 -14.16 -2.95 15.95
CA GLY A 510 -14.06 -1.98 17.04
C GLY A 510 -13.84 -0.53 16.60
N PHE A 511 -14.02 -0.22 15.32
CA PHE A 511 -13.98 1.16 14.82
C PHE A 511 -15.37 1.79 14.86
N THR A 512 -15.48 3.00 15.41
CA THR A 512 -16.73 3.75 15.55
C THR A 512 -16.65 5.07 14.82
N ARG A 513 -17.62 5.34 13.94
CA ARG A 513 -17.77 6.66 13.31
C ARG A 513 -18.48 7.62 14.26
N ALA A 514 -17.72 8.55 14.81
CA ALA A 514 -18.21 9.67 15.63
C ALA A 514 -18.23 10.97 14.80
N PRO A 515 -18.93 12.03 15.27
CA PRO A 515 -18.82 13.36 14.69
C PRO A 515 -17.35 13.77 14.52
N ASN A 516 -17.00 14.25 13.32
CA ASN A 516 -15.61 14.51 12.92
C ASN A 516 -15.56 15.56 11.79
N PRO A 517 -14.38 16.12 11.44
CA PRO A 517 -14.28 17.18 10.42
C PRO A 517 -14.75 16.80 9.02
N PHE A 518 -14.68 15.52 8.65
CA PHE A 518 -15.07 15.04 7.33
C PHE A 518 -16.56 14.62 7.26
N GLY A 519 -17.24 14.49 8.40
CA GLY A 519 -18.61 13.98 8.43
C GLY A 519 -18.71 12.50 8.05
N ASN A 520 -19.73 12.13 7.27
CA ASN A 520 -19.92 10.76 6.79
C ASN A 520 -18.86 10.42 5.72
N ILE A 521 -17.82 9.68 6.09
CA ILE A 521 -16.84 9.05 5.17
C ILE A 521 -17.30 7.63 4.83
N ASN A 522 -17.17 7.21 3.57
CA ASN A 522 -17.44 5.82 3.19
C ASN A 522 -16.20 4.93 3.32
N VAL A 523 -16.39 3.63 3.22
CA VAL A 523 -15.33 2.62 3.45
C VAL A 523 -14.27 2.52 2.36
N VAL A 524 -14.40 3.24 1.24
CA VAL A 524 -13.38 3.29 0.18
C VAL A 524 -12.62 4.62 0.19
N GLY A 525 -12.80 5.45 1.23
CA GLY A 525 -12.11 6.75 1.36
C GLY A 525 -12.79 7.91 0.61
N GLY A 526 -13.98 7.68 0.07
CA GLY A 526 -14.86 8.73 -0.42
C GLY A 526 -15.15 9.73 0.70
N ARG A 527 -14.96 11.02 0.40
CA ARG A 527 -14.92 12.14 1.37
C ARG A 527 -13.73 12.19 2.33
N GLY A 528 -12.72 11.32 2.17
CA GLY A 528 -11.49 11.33 2.98
C GLY A 528 -10.41 12.32 2.55
N LEU A 529 -10.72 13.30 1.69
CA LEU A 529 -9.78 14.31 1.20
C LEU A 529 -10.37 15.72 1.28
N MET A 530 -9.60 16.66 1.83
CA MET A 530 -10.03 18.05 2.05
C MET A 530 -8.95 19.04 1.62
N LEU A 531 -9.29 19.95 0.71
CA LEU A 531 -8.47 21.11 0.37
C LEU A 531 -8.66 22.18 1.44
N VAL A 532 -7.57 22.65 2.03
CA VAL A 532 -7.56 23.74 3.00
C VAL A 532 -6.89 24.95 2.39
N ARG A 533 -7.60 26.08 2.40
CA ARG A 533 -7.10 27.39 2.03
C ARG A 533 -6.93 28.23 3.30
N ALA A 534 -5.68 28.54 3.64
CA ALA A 534 -5.34 29.47 4.72
C ALA A 534 -4.97 30.83 4.12
N SER A 535 -5.75 31.86 4.42
CA SER A 535 -5.60 33.20 3.83
C SER A 535 -5.25 34.23 4.90
N LYS A 536 -4.21 35.03 4.63
CA LYS A 536 -3.83 36.18 5.46
C LYS A 536 -3.62 37.39 4.56
N ASP A 537 -4.24 38.52 4.91
CA ASP A 537 -4.14 39.79 4.18
C ASP A 537 -4.39 39.65 2.67
N GLY A 538 -5.37 38.81 2.30
CA GLY A 538 -5.76 38.55 0.91
C GLY A 538 -4.85 37.58 0.14
N ARG A 539 -3.77 37.08 0.74
CA ARG A 539 -2.87 36.08 0.14
C ARG A 539 -3.29 34.68 0.59
N PRO A 540 -3.64 33.74 -0.31
CA PRO A 540 -4.00 32.37 0.04
C PRO A 540 -2.79 31.42 0.02
N ALA A 541 -2.83 30.41 0.88
CA ALA A 541 -1.93 29.27 0.93
C ALA A 541 -2.76 27.98 0.96
N HIS A 542 -2.47 27.03 0.06
CA HIS A 542 -3.27 25.82 -0.13
C HIS A 542 -2.58 24.57 0.44
N TYR A 543 -3.35 23.67 1.03
CA TYR A 543 -2.90 22.43 1.68
C TYR A 543 -3.93 21.33 1.47
N TRP A 544 -3.52 20.07 1.64
CA TRP A 544 -4.43 18.92 1.64
C TRP A 544 -4.44 18.23 2.99
N LEU A 545 -5.62 17.97 3.53
CA LEU A 545 -5.80 17.07 4.67
C LEU A 545 -6.33 15.74 4.16
N GLU A 546 -5.57 14.69 4.40
CA GLU A 546 -5.94 13.32 4.11
C GLU A 546 -6.51 12.66 5.37
N ALA A 547 -7.55 11.85 5.23
CA ALA A 547 -7.99 10.96 6.31
C ALA A 547 -6.86 10.01 6.74
N TRP A 548 -5.98 9.64 5.80
CA TRP A 548 -4.78 8.84 6.07
C TRP A 548 -3.88 9.47 7.14
N ASP A 549 -3.56 10.77 7.04
CA ASP A 549 -2.72 11.48 8.01
C ASP A 549 -3.32 11.39 9.42
N LEU A 550 -4.65 11.49 9.54
CA LEU A 550 -5.36 11.36 10.81
C LEU A 550 -5.37 9.93 11.33
N ASN A 551 -5.52 8.94 10.46
CA ASN A 551 -5.46 7.54 10.86
C ASN A 551 -4.08 7.18 11.41
N VAL A 552 -3.00 7.63 10.76
CA VAL A 552 -1.63 7.46 11.27
C VAL A 552 -1.49 8.05 12.68
N LEU A 553 -1.91 9.29 12.88
CA LEU A 553 -1.83 9.94 14.20
C LEU A 553 -2.66 9.20 15.26
N TRP A 554 -3.86 8.72 14.89
CA TRP A 554 -4.70 7.93 15.77
C TRP A 554 -4.04 6.60 16.17
N PHE A 555 -3.44 5.89 15.20
CA PHE A 555 -2.72 4.64 15.46
C PHE A 555 -1.43 4.84 16.26
N ARG A 556 -0.81 6.02 16.16
CA ARG A 556 0.30 6.45 17.05
C ARG A 556 -0.17 6.85 18.46
N GLY A 557 -1.47 6.76 18.75
CA GLY A 557 -2.04 7.00 20.08
C GLY A 557 -2.67 8.39 20.28
N GLN A 558 -2.65 9.28 19.28
CA GLN A 558 -3.28 10.61 19.37
C GLN A 558 -4.80 10.53 19.16
N ARG A 559 -5.52 9.83 20.04
CA ARG A 559 -6.96 9.54 19.86
C ARG A 559 -7.88 10.68 20.28
N ASP A 560 -7.50 11.45 21.28
CA ASP A 560 -8.34 12.54 21.80
C ASP A 560 -8.11 13.86 21.06
N ARG A 561 -6.86 14.14 20.69
CA ARG A 561 -6.48 15.37 20.01
C ARG A 561 -5.27 15.14 19.12
N CYS A 562 -5.30 15.71 17.92
CA CYS A 562 -4.12 15.86 17.08
C CYS A 562 -3.93 17.32 16.61
N GLU A 563 -2.71 17.64 16.19
CA GLU A 563 -2.33 18.95 15.61
C GLU A 563 -1.64 18.73 14.27
N ILE A 564 -2.14 19.39 13.23
CA ILE A 564 -1.55 19.41 11.89
C ILE A 564 -0.98 20.80 11.65
N VAL A 565 0.34 20.87 11.42
CA VAL A 565 1.04 22.13 11.18
C VAL A 565 1.01 22.48 9.69
N LEU A 566 0.48 23.67 9.37
CA LEU A 566 0.43 24.23 8.02
C LEU A 566 1.44 25.38 7.93
N ARG A 567 2.58 25.11 7.28
CA ARG A 567 3.65 26.10 7.09
C ARG A 567 3.34 27.01 5.91
N THR A 568 3.26 28.32 6.16
CA THR A 568 2.88 29.33 5.17
C THR A 568 4.09 30.12 4.68
N PRO A 569 4.00 30.78 3.50
CA PRO A 569 5.03 31.71 3.03
C PRO A 569 4.96 33.09 3.71
N TYR A 570 4.12 33.27 4.74
CA TYR A 570 3.96 34.53 5.45
C TYR A 570 5.19 34.85 6.30
N GLY A 571 5.41 36.13 6.60
CA GLY A 571 6.51 36.60 7.44
C GLY A 571 6.06 36.83 8.88
N SER A 572 7.02 36.83 9.79
CA SER A 572 6.77 37.21 11.19
C SER A 572 6.76 38.73 11.36
N VAL A 573 6.03 39.21 12.37
CA VAL A 573 5.99 40.64 12.74
C VAL A 573 7.38 41.18 13.14
N ASP A 574 8.23 40.31 13.69
CA ASP A 574 9.61 40.58 14.08
C ASP A 574 10.65 40.10 13.04
N GLY A 575 10.21 39.76 11.83
CA GLY A 575 11.08 39.50 10.69
C GLY A 575 11.52 40.79 9.98
N PRO A 576 12.57 40.73 9.15
CA PRO A 576 12.93 41.84 8.28
C PRO A 576 11.85 42.08 7.20
N PRO A 577 11.82 43.27 6.60
CA PRO A 577 11.05 43.55 5.40
C PRO A 577 11.35 42.57 4.25
N ALA A 578 10.33 42.19 3.47
CA ALA A 578 10.48 41.24 2.37
C ALA A 578 11.04 41.89 1.09
N PRO A 579 11.90 41.19 0.32
CA PRO A 579 12.41 41.69 -0.96
C PRO A 579 11.29 42.10 -1.92
N THR A 580 11.54 43.09 -2.77
CA THR A 580 10.58 43.54 -3.79
C THR A 580 11.04 43.16 -5.19
N GLY A 581 10.14 43.28 -6.18
CA GLY A 581 10.51 43.12 -7.59
C GLY A 581 11.06 41.74 -7.96
N VAL A 582 10.70 40.68 -7.22
CA VAL A 582 11.21 39.33 -7.48
C VAL A 582 10.75 38.84 -8.86
N LYS A 583 11.70 38.42 -9.69
CA LYS A 583 11.47 37.93 -11.05
C LYS A 583 12.29 36.68 -11.31
N ALA A 584 11.69 35.72 -12.00
CA ALA A 584 12.37 34.55 -12.54
C ALA A 584 12.44 34.66 -14.07
N SER A 585 13.59 34.32 -14.64
CA SER A 585 13.79 34.32 -16.10
C SER A 585 14.61 33.10 -16.52
N ALA A 586 14.15 32.39 -17.56
CA ALA A 586 14.93 31.31 -18.15
C ALA A 586 16.19 31.90 -18.81
N THR A 587 17.35 31.31 -18.50
CA THR A 587 18.67 31.74 -19.01
C THR A 587 19.43 30.60 -19.69
N GLY A 588 18.78 29.45 -19.82
CA GLY A 588 19.23 28.24 -20.51
C GLY A 588 18.14 27.17 -20.37
N GLU A 589 18.37 26.00 -20.96
CA GLU A 589 17.41 24.88 -20.90
C GLU A 589 17.15 24.40 -19.45
N ASP A 590 18.20 24.37 -18.63
CA ASP A 590 18.13 23.91 -17.23
C ASP A 590 18.50 25.00 -16.22
N LYS A 591 18.43 26.28 -16.59
CA LYS A 591 18.89 27.39 -15.72
C LYS A 591 17.89 28.52 -15.66
N VAL A 592 17.55 28.92 -14.44
CA VAL A 592 16.67 30.06 -14.16
C VAL A 592 17.41 31.08 -13.32
N THR A 593 17.46 32.32 -13.80
CA THR A 593 17.95 33.45 -13.00
C THR A 593 16.79 34.06 -12.23
N VAL A 594 16.91 34.05 -10.90
CA VAL A 594 15.99 34.72 -9.97
C VAL A 594 16.65 36.02 -9.54
N ALA A 595 15.99 37.16 -9.75
CA ALA A 595 16.48 38.49 -9.39
C ALA A 595 15.49 39.24 -8.50
N TRP A 596 15.97 40.12 -7.63
CA TRP A 596 15.16 40.88 -6.68
C TRP A 596 15.78 42.24 -6.33
N GLU A 597 14.96 43.10 -5.74
CA GLU A 597 15.39 44.36 -5.15
C GLU A 597 15.46 44.24 -3.64
N SER A 598 16.31 45.06 -3.01
CA SER A 598 16.30 45.18 -1.56
C SER A 598 14.97 45.72 -1.08
N PRO A 599 14.48 45.23 0.07
CA PRO A 599 13.35 45.88 0.70
C PRO A 599 13.68 47.33 1.06
N ILE A 600 12.67 48.19 1.01
CA ILE A 600 12.72 49.49 1.66
C ILE A 600 12.57 49.25 3.15
N SER A 601 13.52 49.73 3.98
CA SER A 601 13.39 49.68 5.44
C SER A 601 12.39 50.73 5.90
N PRO A 602 11.21 50.35 6.43
CA PRO A 602 10.27 51.31 6.99
C PRO A 602 10.77 51.92 8.31
N ARG A 603 11.74 51.28 9.00
CA ARG A 603 12.27 51.68 10.30
C ARG A 603 13.80 51.83 10.23
N GLU A 604 14.27 52.98 9.72
CA GLU A 604 15.70 53.28 9.65
C GLU A 604 16.40 53.12 11.02
N GLY A 605 17.51 52.38 11.06
CA GLY A 605 18.31 52.19 12.27
C GLY A 605 17.85 51.09 13.24
N VAL A 606 16.76 50.36 12.93
CA VAL A 606 16.29 49.24 13.76
C VAL A 606 16.90 47.92 13.29
N TYR A 607 17.47 47.15 14.22
CA TYR A 607 18.12 45.85 13.92
C TYR A 607 17.18 44.85 13.24
N LEU A 608 15.88 44.92 13.51
CA LEU A 608 14.85 44.07 12.88
C LEU A 608 14.76 44.29 11.36
N ASP A 609 15.02 45.51 10.88
CA ASP A 609 14.97 45.83 9.46
C ASP A 609 16.29 45.58 8.74
N ARG A 610 17.37 45.36 9.49
CA ARG A 610 18.70 45.18 8.92
C ARG A 610 18.81 43.80 8.27
N VAL A 611 18.83 43.81 6.94
CA VAL A 611 19.04 42.62 6.11
C VAL A 611 20.52 42.24 6.13
N ILE A 612 20.81 41.00 6.55
CA ILE A 612 22.16 40.40 6.54
C ILE A 612 22.33 39.35 5.44
N GLY A 613 21.28 39.02 4.71
CA GLY A 613 21.36 38.08 3.59
C GLY A 613 20.00 37.82 2.94
N TYR A 614 20.01 36.95 1.94
CA TYR A 614 18.82 36.50 1.24
C TYR A 614 18.81 34.98 1.14
N ARG A 615 17.62 34.38 1.09
CA ARG A 615 17.43 32.96 0.80
C ARG A 615 16.55 32.80 -0.42
N VAL A 616 17.02 32.01 -1.38
CA VAL A 616 16.29 31.70 -2.61
C VAL A 616 15.63 30.34 -2.44
N TYR A 617 14.35 30.27 -2.80
CA TYR A 617 13.52 29.08 -2.71
C TYR A 617 13.05 28.64 -4.09
N ARG A 618 12.89 27.33 -4.23
CA ARG A 618 12.21 26.69 -5.35
C ARG A 618 11.04 25.86 -4.83
N ARG A 619 9.99 25.77 -5.64
CA ARG A 619 8.88 24.84 -5.45
C ARG A 619 8.49 24.28 -6.80
N VAL A 620 8.20 22.99 -6.83
CA VAL A 620 7.78 22.27 -8.04
C VAL A 620 6.42 21.66 -7.75
N SER A 621 5.48 21.77 -8.68
CA SER A 621 4.07 21.34 -8.60
C SER A 621 3.09 22.43 -8.14
N SER A 622 1.82 22.24 -8.52
CA SER A 622 0.63 22.95 -8.06
C SER A 622 -0.17 22.14 -7.02
N ASP A 623 0.49 21.20 -6.32
CA ASP A 623 -0.10 20.50 -5.18
C ASP A 623 -0.26 21.41 -3.95
N GLY A 624 -0.69 20.87 -2.81
CA GLY A 624 -0.67 21.57 -1.52
C GLY A 624 0.76 21.86 -1.03
N LEU A 625 0.93 22.89 -0.19
CA LEU A 625 2.23 23.26 0.39
C LEU A 625 2.78 22.21 1.37
N ASN A 626 1.93 21.37 1.94
CA ASN A 626 2.34 20.24 2.78
C ASN A 626 2.69 18.98 1.96
N ASP A 627 2.28 18.89 0.70
CA ASP A 627 2.66 17.79 -0.18
C ASP A 627 3.96 18.09 -0.90
N ARG A 628 4.07 19.27 -1.52
CA ARG A 628 5.26 19.76 -2.21
C ARG A 628 5.61 21.17 -1.70
N PRO A 629 6.37 21.27 -0.60
CA PRO A 629 6.71 22.55 0.02
C PRO A 629 7.75 23.34 -0.78
N TRP A 630 7.94 24.60 -0.38
CA TRP A 630 9.11 25.39 -0.75
C TRP A 630 10.38 24.79 -0.12
N HIS A 631 11.44 24.62 -0.93
CA HIS A 631 12.75 24.19 -0.45
C HIS A 631 13.82 25.25 -0.78
N PRO A 632 14.75 25.52 0.14
CA PRO A 632 15.82 26.48 -0.10
C PRO A 632 16.83 25.91 -1.10
N VAL A 633 17.26 26.74 -2.05
CA VAL A 633 18.27 26.38 -3.08
C VAL A 633 19.54 27.23 -2.96
N ALA A 634 19.49 28.37 -2.27
CA ALA A 634 20.68 29.18 -1.97
C ALA A 634 20.47 30.06 -0.73
N THR A 635 21.57 30.41 -0.05
CA THR A 635 21.64 31.49 0.95
C THR A 635 22.81 32.41 0.59
N LEU A 636 22.56 33.71 0.58
CA LEU A 636 23.39 34.72 -0.09
C LEU A 636 23.63 35.93 0.81
N GLY A 637 24.70 36.67 0.53
CA GLY A 637 25.05 37.89 1.26
C GLY A 637 24.07 39.05 1.00
N PRO A 638 24.12 40.12 1.81
CA PRO A 638 23.15 41.22 1.75
C PRO A 638 23.34 42.13 0.53
N SER A 639 24.46 42.00 -0.20
CA SER A 639 24.75 42.70 -1.46
C SER A 639 24.20 41.98 -2.69
N GLU A 640 23.81 40.70 -2.58
CA GLU A 640 23.36 39.91 -3.72
C GLU A 640 21.94 40.31 -4.16
N ARG A 641 21.73 40.39 -5.48
CA ARG A 641 20.43 40.77 -6.09
C ARG A 641 19.94 39.77 -7.12
N SER A 642 20.71 38.72 -7.37
CA SER A 642 20.33 37.66 -8.30
C SER A 642 21.03 36.35 -7.98
N PHE A 643 20.42 35.24 -8.40
CA PHE A 643 21.01 33.91 -8.30
C PHE A 643 20.55 33.04 -9.48
N VAL A 644 21.46 32.19 -9.98
CA VAL A 644 21.15 31.23 -11.04
C VAL A 644 20.84 29.88 -10.41
N VAL A 645 19.59 29.46 -10.50
CA VAL A 645 19.12 28.13 -10.08
C VAL A 645 19.35 27.14 -11.22
N ASP A 646 20.06 26.06 -10.93
CA ASP A 646 20.21 24.91 -11.83
C ASP A 646 19.08 23.92 -11.57
N LEU A 647 18.20 23.73 -12.56
CA LEU A 647 16.96 22.96 -12.41
C LEU A 647 17.20 21.46 -12.23
N LYS A 648 18.35 20.94 -12.68
CA LYS A 648 18.70 19.52 -12.57
C LYS A 648 19.21 19.18 -11.19
N THR A 649 20.10 20.01 -10.65
CA THR A 649 20.76 19.76 -9.36
C THR A 649 19.92 20.19 -8.16
N THR A 650 18.94 21.07 -8.37
CA THR A 650 18.05 21.55 -7.29
C THR A 650 16.68 20.87 -7.28
N LEU A 651 16.43 19.90 -8.17
CA LEU A 651 15.19 19.13 -8.14
C LEU A 651 15.24 18.14 -6.98
N VAL A 652 14.28 18.22 -6.07
CA VAL A 652 14.11 17.20 -5.03
C VAL A 652 13.60 15.92 -5.72
N GLU A 653 14.23 14.78 -5.41
CA GLU A 653 13.77 13.49 -5.92
C GLU A 653 12.43 13.14 -5.25
N ASP A 654 11.35 13.34 -6.00
CA ASP A 654 9.97 13.11 -5.56
C ASP A 654 9.09 12.76 -6.78
N THR A 655 7.88 12.28 -6.53
CA THR A 655 6.90 11.97 -7.57
C THR A 655 6.07 13.21 -7.90
N TYR A 656 6.39 13.84 -9.02
CA TYR A 656 5.63 14.96 -9.59
C TYR A 656 4.69 14.46 -10.69
N TRP A 657 3.52 13.96 -10.28
CA TRP A 657 2.58 13.24 -11.16
C TRP A 657 1.71 14.15 -12.02
N PHE A 658 0.96 15.08 -11.41
CA PHE A 658 -0.01 15.91 -12.12
C PHE A 658 0.59 17.18 -12.75
N THR A 659 1.64 17.73 -12.14
CA THR A 659 2.24 18.99 -12.59
C THR A 659 3.70 19.07 -12.18
N ARG A 660 4.47 19.78 -13.01
CA ARG A 660 5.90 20.10 -12.82
C ARG A 660 6.13 21.60 -13.00
N THR A 661 5.18 22.42 -12.57
CA THR A 661 5.31 23.89 -12.64
C THR A 661 6.37 24.34 -11.64
N ASP A 662 7.41 25.03 -12.13
CA ASP A 662 8.45 25.65 -11.31
C ASP A 662 8.01 27.02 -10.79
N ARG A 663 8.20 27.22 -9.49
CA ARG A 663 7.98 28.48 -8.78
C ARG A 663 9.22 28.86 -8.00
N PHE A 664 9.47 30.16 -7.91
CA PHE A 664 10.64 30.71 -7.22
C PHE A 664 10.22 31.79 -6.25
N ALA A 665 10.93 31.89 -5.13
CA ALA A 665 10.71 32.95 -4.16
C ALA A 665 12.01 33.37 -3.49
N VAL A 666 12.02 34.56 -2.90
CA VAL A 666 13.14 35.08 -2.13
C VAL A 666 12.65 35.61 -0.79
N SER A 667 13.36 35.31 0.28
CA SER A 667 13.22 35.95 1.58
C SER A 667 14.47 36.75 1.93
N ALA A 668 14.31 37.82 2.71
CA ALA A 668 15.41 38.50 3.37
C ALA A 668 15.66 37.84 4.73
N ILE A 669 16.93 37.78 5.15
CA ILE A 669 17.36 37.29 6.46
C ILE A 669 17.79 38.49 7.29
N GLY A 670 17.24 38.64 8.49
CA GLY A 670 17.53 39.74 9.43
C GLY A 670 18.60 39.38 10.45
N GLU A 671 19.09 40.36 11.21
CA GLU A 671 20.11 40.15 12.25
C GLU A 671 19.71 39.14 13.35
N SER A 672 18.41 38.96 13.58
CA SER A 672 17.86 37.96 14.51
C SER A 672 17.88 36.53 13.95
N GLY A 673 18.37 36.32 12.72
CA GLY A 673 18.30 35.04 12.01
C GLY A 673 16.92 34.70 11.46
N ARG A 674 15.94 35.61 11.63
CA ARG A 674 14.58 35.45 11.11
C ARG A 674 14.49 35.83 9.65
N GLU A 675 13.58 35.16 8.96
CA GLU A 675 13.25 35.44 7.57
C GLU A 675 12.05 36.39 7.45
N SER A 676 12.04 37.20 6.39
CA SER A 676 10.85 37.90 5.92
C SER A 676 9.82 36.91 5.37
N ALA A 677 8.63 37.40 5.00
CA ALA A 677 7.75 36.65 4.11
C ALA A 677 8.48 36.26 2.81
N LEU A 678 8.05 35.17 2.17
CA LEU A 678 8.52 34.82 0.84
C LEU A 678 7.91 35.77 -0.18
N SER A 679 8.77 36.45 -0.94
CA SER A 679 8.38 37.22 -2.12
C SER A 679 8.49 36.33 -3.35
N GLU A 680 7.34 35.94 -3.91
CA GLU A 680 7.26 35.00 -5.02
C GLU A 680 7.47 35.70 -6.37
N ALA A 681 8.22 35.07 -7.26
CA ALA A 681 8.29 35.47 -8.66
C ALA A 681 6.99 35.12 -9.37
N GLN A 682 6.66 35.88 -10.42
CA GLN A 682 5.67 35.41 -11.39
C GLN A 682 6.12 34.07 -11.99
N PRO A 683 5.22 33.09 -12.17
CA PRO A 683 5.57 31.81 -12.78
C PRO A 683 6.17 32.02 -14.17
N LEU A 684 7.18 31.22 -14.51
CA LEU A 684 7.66 31.16 -15.87
C LEU A 684 6.51 30.62 -16.74
N ARG A 685 5.98 31.45 -17.63
CA ARG A 685 5.08 30.96 -18.68
C ARG A 685 5.90 30.02 -19.57
N LYS A 686 5.46 28.76 -19.66
CA LYS A 686 6.00 27.81 -20.62
C LYS A 686 5.67 28.23 -22.05
#